data_AF-A0A151RTC9-F1
#
_entry.id   AF-A0A151RTC9-F1
#
_cell.length_a   1.000
_cell.length_b   1.000
_cell.length_c   1.000
_cell.angle_alpha   90.00
_cell.angle_beta   90.00
_cell.angle_gamma   90.00
#
_symmetry.space_group_name_H-M   'P 1'
#
loop_
_entity.id
_entity.type
_entity.pdbx_description
1 polymer ?
#
loop_
_entity_poly.entity_id
_entity_poly.type
_entity_poly.pdbx_seq_one_letter_code
_entity_poly.pdbx_strand_id
1 'polypeptide(L)'
;MTKVYGTGTYDFRRHRVAEYPVAESKSTVQKTGGGGGGVPSSITLSEIQRDRLTKIAEANWLVSGDVARAKKEKEFDPDLVRKIYESELLVKEGSKPVPLQRVMILEVSQYLENYLWPHFDPLTATFEHVMSIILMVNEKFRENVAAWTCFHERKDAFKGFLERVLRLKEGRELSIAEKTNYLVFMINAFQSLEDDVVSRIVLRLASLKSWHSLSYGRFQMELCLNPGLIKKWKRMMKKEPVKGGGSHSTTVEVMFVRNFIEEFLEILDSQVFTQKQLSVEDDELMVATGLGQVNDACVLYCERFMEFLIDLLSQLPTRRYLRPLVADLRELALSNIGSIHKRANLSKKLSVLSPEELRDLVCCKLKLVSKEDPWSERVDFLIEVMVSYFEKQQSQKEAINALPLYPNEQIMWDESVVPSINYSGEGCLALPKLNLQFLTLHDYLLRNFNLFRLESTYEIREDIQEAVPHLLAYINNNGDTAFRGNLMNDFSGRIKRDEWKPPKGELRTVTVALDTAQYHMDVSNIADKGAEDVYESIRDLMNEYCIVPKWLENIFLGYGDPSAAQWTNMPDLLETVDFKDTFVDADHLKGSFVDYEVSFINPDGTENLNPRPPFKIKLPRTLKPSNGALTGGTTGINTVDANCQKETLIIETYTPPDPGPYPQDQPKQNSVRFTPIQVEAIISGIQPGLTMVVGPPGTGKTDTAVQILNVLYHNCPSQRTLIITHSNQALNDLFEKIMQRDVPARYLLRLGQGEQELATDLDFSRQGRVNSMLVRRLELLSEVERLARSLQLPEDVGYTCETAGYFWLLHVYSRWEQFLAACAENKEKPTFVQDHMRAAMGCFRHLKTMFQELEECRAFELLKSTADRANYLMTKQAKIVAMTCTHAALKRKDFLQLGFKYDNLLMEESAQILEIETFIPMLLQRQEDARPSIAKLYNWRYRDLGDLPSVKEEIIFNRANAGFAYDYQLVDVPDYLGKGETTPSPWFYQNEGEAEYVVSVYIYLRLLGYPANKISILTTYNGQKLLIRDVINRRCIPYDFIGPPSKVTTVDKFQGQQNDFILLSLVRTRFVGHLRDVRRLVVAMSRARLGLYVFCRRSLFEQCYELQPTFQLLLKRPDHLALNMNEITSYTVRDVEDPGPIHHIHLVSGIEEMASIIDSLYQEKLRHQFHQNGPYFSHLEPSENTDEVQNMQQTEDTDMREQTVDTPPESKGTTTVDNHVAGDMPPENSVEDVTMVDNSAGVANGSPTSNEGQV
;
A
#
# COMPACT_ATOMS: atom_id res chain seq x y z
N MET A 1 -17.73 9.85 16.02
CA MET A 1 -16.52 10.63 16.33
C MET A 1 -16.46 10.97 17.82
N THR A 2 -16.12 10.00 18.66
CA THR A 2 -15.26 10.30 19.82
C THR A 2 -13.93 10.78 19.25
N LYS A 3 -13.44 11.93 19.72
CA LYS A 3 -12.12 12.44 19.31
C LYS A 3 -11.05 11.49 19.85
N VAL A 4 -10.45 10.71 18.97
CA VAL A 4 -9.18 10.04 19.27
C VAL A 4 -8.11 11.13 19.13
N TYR A 5 -7.74 11.73 20.25
CA TYR A 5 -6.63 12.67 20.31
C TYR A 5 -5.34 11.87 20.12
N GLY A 6 -4.86 11.86 18.87
CA GLY A 6 -3.71 11.07 18.41
C GLY A 6 -2.46 11.90 18.19
N THR A 7 -2.19 12.90 19.04
CA THR A 7 -0.91 13.64 19.04
C THR A 7 0.17 12.81 19.73
N GLY A 8 0.47 11.63 19.19
CA GLY A 8 1.57 10.80 19.64
C GLY A 8 2.91 11.41 19.24
N THR A 9 3.47 12.30 20.07
CA THR A 9 4.93 12.45 20.10
C THR A 9 5.53 11.11 20.47
N TYR A 10 6.51 10.64 19.69
CA TYR A 10 7.22 9.37 19.91
C TYR A 10 7.66 9.25 21.38
N ASP A 11 7.12 8.26 22.10
CA ASP A 11 7.53 7.97 23.47
C ASP A 11 8.66 6.94 23.45
N PHE A 12 9.90 7.40 23.61
CA PHE A 12 11.12 6.58 23.67
C PHE A 12 11.16 5.60 24.87
N ARG A 13 10.09 5.47 25.67
CA ARG A 13 10.16 4.87 27.02
C ARG A 13 9.71 3.42 27.16
N ARG A 14 9.10 2.78 26.15
CA ARG A 14 8.83 1.33 26.14
C ARG A 14 8.55 0.80 24.74
N HIS A 15 9.40 -0.10 24.25
CA HIS A 15 8.98 -1.42 23.77
C HIS A 15 10.13 -2.42 23.99
N ARG A 16 9.81 -3.67 24.34
CA ARG A 16 10.73 -4.82 24.49
C ARG A 16 11.85 -4.71 25.54
N VAL A 17 11.49 -4.91 26.81
CA VAL A 17 12.36 -5.66 27.73
C VAL A 17 11.60 -6.90 28.18
N ALA A 18 12.16 -8.09 27.91
CA ALA A 18 11.72 -9.29 28.60
C ALA A 18 12.22 -9.19 30.05
N GLU A 19 11.31 -9.11 31.02
CA GLU A 19 11.66 -8.99 32.44
C GLU A 19 12.33 -10.28 32.95
N TYR A 20 13.66 -10.35 32.80
CA TYR A 20 14.47 -11.29 33.55
C TYR A 20 14.63 -10.78 34.99
N PRO A 21 14.38 -11.61 36.02
CA PRO A 21 14.49 -11.19 37.41
C PRO A 21 15.96 -11.02 37.81
N VAL A 22 16.47 -9.79 37.72
CA VAL A 22 17.79 -9.42 38.23
C VAL A 22 17.76 -9.46 39.76
N ALA A 23 18.61 -10.29 40.35
CA ALA A 23 18.66 -10.49 41.80
C ALA A 23 19.12 -9.24 42.56
N GLU A 24 18.51 -8.98 43.72
CA GLU A 24 18.88 -7.89 44.62
C GLU A 24 20.36 -7.98 45.05
N SER A 25 21.17 -7.00 44.64
CA SER A 25 22.52 -6.81 45.19
C SER A 25 22.50 -5.73 46.28
N LYS A 26 23.12 -6.04 47.43
CA LYS A 26 22.95 -5.29 48.69
C LYS A 26 23.80 -4.03 48.75
N SER A 27 23.27 -3.05 49.48
CA SER A 27 23.90 -1.76 49.81
C SER A 27 25.24 -1.85 50.56
N THR A 28 26.27 -1.17 50.07
CA THR A 28 27.19 -0.23 50.78
C THR A 28 28.28 0.20 49.78
N VAL A 29 28.70 1.47 49.68
CA VAL A 29 29.58 2.20 50.61
C VAL A 29 29.41 3.71 50.41
N GLN A 30 29.49 4.50 51.49
CA GLN A 30 29.52 5.96 51.43
C GLN A 30 30.85 6.51 50.87
N LYS A 31 30.78 7.53 50.00
CA LYS A 31 31.85 8.52 49.82
C LYS A 31 31.28 9.93 49.81
N THR A 32 32.01 10.84 50.45
CA THR A 32 31.59 12.20 50.80
C THR A 32 32.28 13.25 49.94
N GLY A 33 31.51 14.24 49.44
CA GLY A 33 32.00 15.60 49.19
C GLY A 33 32.61 15.89 47.81
N GLY A 34 31.95 16.76 47.06
CA GLY A 34 32.43 17.35 45.80
C GLY A 34 31.27 18.02 45.06
N GLY A 35 31.20 19.35 45.06
CA GLY A 35 30.02 20.08 44.58
C GLY A 35 29.90 20.11 43.05
N GLY A 36 28.69 19.86 42.54
CA GLY A 36 28.38 19.83 41.11
C GLY A 36 27.13 19.01 40.76
N GLY A 37 26.13 19.00 41.65
CA GLY A 37 24.95 18.16 41.48
C GLY A 37 23.99 18.72 40.43
N GLY A 38 23.86 18.02 39.30
CA GLY A 38 22.67 18.15 38.45
C GLY A 38 21.43 17.78 39.26
N VAL A 39 20.40 18.62 39.21
CA VAL A 39 19.14 18.39 39.93
C VAL A 39 18.41 17.22 39.25
N PRO A 40 17.88 16.23 39.98
CA PRO A 40 17.09 15.16 39.39
C PRO A 40 15.84 15.71 38.68
N SER A 41 15.55 15.19 37.49
CA SER A 41 14.39 15.58 36.67
C SER A 41 13.06 14.99 37.17
N SER A 42 13.08 14.05 38.12
CA SER A 42 11.90 13.45 38.73
C SER A 42 11.67 13.97 40.16
N ILE A 43 10.52 14.59 40.39
CA ILE A 43 10.03 15.00 41.71
C ILE A 43 9.22 13.86 42.33
N THR A 44 9.41 13.59 43.62
CA THR A 44 8.60 12.59 44.33
C THR A 44 7.26 13.19 44.79
N LEU A 45 6.23 12.34 44.87
CA LEU A 45 4.91 12.69 45.43
C LEU A 45 5.00 13.34 46.83
N SER A 46 6.01 12.97 47.61
CA SER A 46 6.28 13.50 48.95
C SER A 46 6.87 14.92 48.97
N GLU A 47 7.49 15.35 47.88
CA GLU A 47 8.01 16.71 47.69
C GLU A 47 6.90 17.64 47.19
N ILE A 48 6.06 17.17 46.27
CA ILE A 48 4.86 17.91 45.80
C ILE A 48 3.97 18.29 46.99
N GLN A 49 3.64 17.35 47.88
CA GLN A 49 2.78 17.60 49.04
C GLN A 49 3.36 18.60 50.06
N ARG A 50 4.69 18.79 50.08
CA ARG A 50 5.34 19.73 51.01
C ARG A 50 5.49 21.13 50.41
N ASP A 51 5.40 21.26 49.09
CA ASP A 51 5.67 22.50 48.38
C ASP A 51 4.68 23.63 48.74
N ARG A 52 5.13 24.86 48.51
CA ARG A 52 4.37 26.09 48.74
C ARG A 52 3.20 26.24 47.78
N LEU A 53 3.37 25.86 46.52
CA LEU A 53 2.33 25.97 45.48
C LEU A 53 1.14 25.06 45.79
N THR A 54 1.40 23.83 46.21
CA THR A 54 0.36 22.86 46.62
C THR A 54 -0.50 23.40 47.76
N LYS A 55 0.10 24.06 48.76
CA LYS A 55 -0.62 24.72 49.86
C LYS A 55 -1.42 25.95 49.41
N ILE A 56 -0.94 26.66 48.38
CA ILE A 56 -1.70 27.76 47.76
C ILE A 56 -2.88 27.19 46.97
N ALA A 57 -2.72 26.07 46.28
CA ALA A 57 -3.80 25.38 45.58
C ALA A 57 -4.89 24.88 46.54
N GLU A 58 -4.53 24.15 47.60
CA GLU A 58 -5.42 23.70 48.69
C GLU A 58 -6.20 24.86 49.35
N ALA A 59 -5.62 26.06 49.36
CA ALA A 59 -6.22 27.24 49.98
C ALA A 59 -7.14 28.06 49.05
N ASN A 60 -7.21 27.75 47.74
CA ASN A 60 -7.90 28.58 46.76
C ASN A 60 -8.68 27.81 45.66
N TRP A 61 -8.18 26.69 45.10
CA TRP A 61 -8.84 26.00 43.96
C TRP A 61 -8.83 24.45 44.00
N LEU A 62 -8.09 23.82 44.91
CA LEU A 62 -7.99 22.35 44.97
C LEU A 62 -9.14 21.77 45.82
N VAL A 63 -9.95 20.90 45.22
CA VAL A 63 -11.09 20.26 45.90
C VAL A 63 -10.62 19.03 46.68
N SER A 64 -10.39 19.17 48.00
CA SER A 64 -10.11 18.02 48.87
C SER A 64 -11.32 17.08 48.91
N GLY A 65 -11.10 15.78 48.67
CA GLY A 65 -12.14 14.77 48.44
C GLY A 65 -13.07 14.40 49.62
N ASP A 66 -13.09 15.17 50.71
CA ASP A 66 -13.99 14.94 51.84
C ASP A 66 -15.34 15.65 51.63
N VAL A 67 -16.38 14.84 51.50
CA VAL A 67 -17.74 15.23 51.14
C VAL A 67 -18.35 16.26 52.11
N ALA A 68 -18.92 17.32 51.54
CA ALA A 68 -19.95 18.18 52.13
C ALA A 68 -19.63 18.92 53.45
N ARG A 69 -18.60 19.78 53.45
CA ARG A 69 -18.63 20.99 54.29
C ARG A 69 -18.35 22.26 53.47
N ALA A 70 -19.37 23.12 53.41
CA ALA A 70 -19.33 24.41 52.75
C ALA A 70 -18.23 25.33 53.34
N LYS A 71 -17.05 25.30 52.74
CA LYS A 71 -16.17 26.47 52.68
C LYS A 71 -16.63 27.30 51.49
N LYS A 72 -16.82 28.60 51.70
CA LYS A 72 -17.03 29.56 50.61
C LYS A 72 -15.91 29.38 49.59
N GLU A 73 -16.26 29.24 48.32
CA GLU A 73 -15.37 29.62 47.23
C GLU A 73 -14.86 31.03 47.55
N LYS A 74 -13.54 31.21 47.55
CA LYS A 74 -12.99 32.56 47.61
C LYS A 74 -13.30 33.23 46.27
N GLU A 75 -13.68 34.50 46.32
CA GLU A 75 -13.75 35.31 45.12
C GLU A 75 -12.37 35.35 44.44
N PHE A 76 -12.37 35.28 43.10
CA PHE A 76 -11.16 35.26 42.29
C PHE A 76 -10.27 36.48 42.58
N ASP A 77 -9.00 36.23 42.87
CA ASP A 77 -7.99 37.24 43.15
C ASP A 77 -6.99 37.37 41.98
N PRO A 78 -7.06 38.45 41.17
CA PRO A 78 -6.08 38.73 40.11
C PRO A 78 -4.66 39.00 40.63
N ASP A 79 -4.52 39.54 41.86
CA ASP A 79 -3.22 39.84 42.45
C ASP A 79 -2.51 38.55 42.86
N LEU A 80 -3.25 37.48 43.20
CA LEU A 80 -2.68 36.14 43.40
C LEU A 80 -2.07 35.58 42.10
N VAL A 81 -2.75 35.75 40.95
CA VAL A 81 -2.23 35.32 39.65
C VAL A 81 -0.94 36.06 39.30
N ARG A 82 -0.93 37.39 39.46
CA ARG A 82 0.27 38.22 39.28
C ARG A 82 1.42 37.76 40.19
N LYS A 83 1.12 37.49 41.47
CA LYS A 83 2.12 37.05 42.45
C LYS A 83 2.71 35.68 42.11
N ILE A 84 1.89 34.70 41.73
CA ILE A 84 2.36 33.38 41.27
C ILE A 84 3.28 33.55 40.05
N TYR A 85 2.87 34.40 39.09
CA TYR A 85 3.67 34.69 37.91
C TYR A 85 5.03 35.31 38.29
N GLU A 86 5.05 36.43 39.02
CA GLU A 86 6.27 37.16 39.39
C GLU A 86 7.24 36.40 40.33
N SER A 87 6.73 35.49 41.18
CA SER A 87 7.57 34.78 42.16
C SER A 87 7.95 33.35 41.78
N GLU A 88 7.19 32.67 40.92
CA GLU A 88 7.41 31.24 40.63
C GLU A 88 7.55 30.93 39.12
N LEU A 89 7.08 31.81 38.21
CA LEU A 89 7.12 31.58 36.74
C LEU A 89 8.02 32.57 35.97
N LEU A 90 8.25 33.77 36.49
CA LEU A 90 9.09 34.80 35.86
C LEU A 90 10.58 34.49 36.05
N VAL A 91 11.30 34.32 34.96
CA VAL A 91 12.77 34.17 34.99
C VAL A 91 13.41 35.53 35.26
N LYS A 92 14.09 35.65 36.41
CA LYS A 92 14.93 36.82 36.74
C LYS A 92 16.36 36.55 36.27
N GLU A 93 16.79 37.31 35.26
CA GLU A 93 18.14 37.38 34.66
C GLU A 93 19.03 36.13 34.83
N GLY A 94 18.95 35.22 33.87
CA GLY A 94 19.82 34.05 33.74
C GLY A 94 19.49 33.24 32.47
N SER A 95 20.43 32.44 31.97
CA SER A 95 20.33 31.70 30.70
C SER A 95 19.39 30.47 30.72
N LYS A 96 18.40 30.43 31.61
CA LYS A 96 17.56 29.23 31.83
C LYS A 96 16.09 29.48 31.48
N PRO A 97 15.39 28.47 30.94
CA PRO A 97 13.95 28.53 30.70
C PRO A 97 13.16 28.64 32.02
N VAL A 98 11.84 28.85 31.90
CA VAL A 98 10.90 28.87 33.04
C VAL A 98 11.09 27.58 33.88
N PRO A 99 11.19 27.66 35.23
CA PRO A 99 11.50 26.49 36.05
C PRO A 99 10.47 25.36 35.90
N LEU A 100 10.80 24.34 35.09
CA LEU A 100 9.90 23.24 34.68
C LEU A 100 9.11 22.65 35.86
N GLN A 101 9.81 22.36 36.96
CA GLN A 101 9.25 21.81 38.20
C GLN A 101 8.10 22.64 38.79
N ARG A 102 8.11 23.97 38.64
CA ARG A 102 7.05 24.86 39.13
C ARG A 102 5.81 24.79 38.24
N VAL A 103 6.01 24.66 36.93
CA VAL A 103 4.95 24.54 35.93
C VAL A 103 4.22 23.20 36.10
N MET A 104 4.97 22.09 36.26
CA MET A 104 4.45 20.75 36.54
C MET A 104 3.58 20.72 37.81
N ILE A 105 4.02 21.33 38.91
CA ILE A 105 3.24 21.38 40.16
C ILE A 105 1.91 22.13 39.98
N LEU A 106 1.89 23.19 39.17
CA LEU A 106 0.66 23.94 38.87
C LEU A 106 -0.30 23.14 37.97
N GLU A 107 0.22 22.41 36.99
CA GLU A 107 -0.56 21.50 36.14
C GLU A 107 -1.23 20.39 36.97
N VAL A 108 -0.46 19.68 37.80
CA VAL A 108 -0.97 18.64 38.70
C VAL A 108 -2.01 19.19 39.69
N SER A 109 -1.92 20.47 40.03
CA SER A 109 -2.92 21.16 40.87
C SER A 109 -4.19 21.62 40.13
N GLN A 110 -4.30 21.36 38.82
CA GLN A 110 -5.39 21.80 37.94
C GLN A 110 -5.57 23.33 37.91
N TYR A 111 -4.47 24.08 37.91
CA TYR A 111 -4.48 25.54 37.95
C TYR A 111 -5.20 26.18 36.74
N LEU A 112 -5.11 25.55 35.56
CA LEU A 112 -5.79 26.03 34.35
C LEU A 112 -7.31 25.85 34.46
N GLU A 113 -7.76 24.64 34.76
CA GLU A 113 -9.15 24.22 34.75
C GLU A 113 -9.96 24.82 35.90
N ASN A 114 -9.39 24.89 37.10
CA ASN A 114 -10.12 25.27 38.31
C ASN A 114 -9.93 26.74 38.73
N TYR A 115 -8.93 27.45 38.19
CA TYR A 115 -8.64 28.84 38.61
C TYR A 115 -8.44 29.83 37.46
N LEU A 116 -7.59 29.53 36.47
CA LEU A 116 -7.32 30.50 35.39
C LEU A 116 -8.47 30.64 34.39
N TRP A 117 -8.99 29.53 33.87
CA TRP A 117 -9.95 29.54 32.77
C TRP A 117 -11.40 29.90 33.18
N PRO A 118 -11.95 29.40 34.31
CA PRO A 118 -13.29 29.80 34.76
C PRO A 118 -13.42 31.31 34.99
N HIS A 119 -12.34 31.95 35.46
CA HIS A 119 -12.30 33.37 35.78
C HIS A 119 -11.71 34.26 34.66
N PHE A 120 -11.46 33.70 33.47
CA PHE A 120 -11.00 34.50 32.33
C PHE A 120 -12.13 35.37 31.74
N ASP A 121 -11.85 36.67 31.57
CA ASP A 121 -12.65 37.66 30.85
C ASP A 121 -11.77 38.47 29.87
N PRO A 122 -12.07 38.51 28.56
CA PRO A 122 -11.27 39.22 27.56
C PRO A 122 -11.03 40.71 27.81
N LEU A 123 -11.92 41.40 28.53
CA LEU A 123 -11.82 42.84 28.77
C LEU A 123 -10.93 43.18 29.97
N THR A 124 -10.97 42.37 31.03
CA THR A 124 -10.30 42.65 32.31
C THR A 124 -9.03 41.84 32.57
N ALA A 125 -8.80 40.72 31.85
CA ALA A 125 -7.63 39.87 32.06
C ALA A 125 -6.30 40.61 31.89
N THR A 126 -5.39 40.46 32.86
CA THR A 126 -4.05 41.07 32.85
C THR A 126 -3.07 40.28 31.97
N PHE A 127 -1.89 40.85 31.74
CA PHE A 127 -0.80 40.20 31.01
C PHE A 127 -0.41 38.86 31.66
N GLU A 128 -0.27 38.83 32.98
CA GLU A 128 0.19 37.67 33.75
C GLU A 128 -0.84 36.54 33.72
N HIS A 129 -2.14 36.88 33.67
CA HIS A 129 -3.23 35.92 33.51
C HIS A 129 -3.17 35.24 32.13
N VAL A 130 -3.02 36.02 31.05
CA VAL A 130 -2.91 35.47 29.69
C VAL A 130 -1.63 34.63 29.53
N MET A 131 -0.48 35.10 30.04
CA MET A 131 0.78 34.35 29.97
C MET A 131 0.75 33.09 30.84
N SER A 132 0.09 33.11 32.01
CA SER A 132 -0.09 31.88 32.82
C SER A 132 -0.90 30.83 32.08
N ILE A 133 -1.95 31.21 31.33
CA ILE A 133 -2.72 30.27 30.49
C ILE A 133 -1.84 29.70 29.36
N ILE A 134 -1.04 30.54 28.69
CA ILE A 134 -0.07 30.12 27.66
C ILE A 134 0.89 29.05 28.20
N LEU A 135 1.48 29.29 29.39
CA LEU A 135 2.41 28.35 30.02
C LEU A 135 1.74 27.02 30.37
N MET A 136 0.53 27.04 30.94
CA MET A 136 -0.21 25.80 31.27
C MET A 136 -0.62 25.00 30.02
N VAL A 137 -0.94 25.68 28.91
CA VAL A 137 -1.25 24.99 27.64
C VAL A 137 0.00 24.32 27.07
N ASN A 138 1.14 25.02 27.07
CA ASN A 138 2.42 24.45 26.61
C ASN A 138 2.85 23.24 27.46
N GLU A 139 2.65 23.32 28.78
CA GLU A 139 2.94 22.21 29.71
C GLU A 139 2.13 20.95 29.38
N LYS A 140 0.81 21.10 29.17
CA LYS A 140 -0.07 19.99 28.79
C LYS A 140 0.35 19.35 27.47
N PHE A 141 0.82 20.15 26.50
CA PHE A 141 1.39 19.60 25.27
C PHE A 141 2.69 18.80 25.50
N ARG A 142 3.57 19.24 26.41
CA ARG A 142 4.80 18.50 26.73
C ARG A 142 4.53 17.17 27.46
N GLU A 143 3.56 17.15 28.37
CA GLU A 143 3.13 15.92 29.06
C GLU A 143 2.15 15.06 28.22
N ASN A 144 1.88 15.44 26.97
CA ASN A 144 0.92 14.80 26.06
C ASN A 144 -0.51 14.62 26.64
N VAL A 145 -0.97 15.63 27.37
CA VAL A 145 -2.31 15.74 27.95
C VAL A 145 -3.20 16.61 27.05
N ALA A 146 -4.48 16.26 26.92
CA ALA A 146 -5.42 16.93 26.03
C ALA A 146 -5.72 18.41 26.41
N ALA A 147 -4.91 19.33 25.89
CA ALA A 147 -4.88 20.74 26.28
C ALA A 147 -6.14 21.55 25.91
N TRP A 148 -6.82 21.25 24.80
CA TRP A 148 -7.92 22.08 24.29
C TRP A 148 -9.30 21.79 24.90
N THR A 149 -9.44 20.70 25.64
CA THR A 149 -10.75 20.18 26.09
C THR A 149 -11.50 21.15 27.01
N CYS A 150 -10.80 21.79 27.96
CA CYS A 150 -11.38 22.76 28.89
C CYS A 150 -11.93 24.02 28.22
N PHE A 151 -11.43 24.37 27.02
CA PHE A 151 -11.91 25.54 26.26
C PHE A 151 -13.23 25.29 25.51
N HIS A 152 -13.69 24.04 25.40
CA HIS A 152 -14.92 23.70 24.67
C HIS A 152 -16.21 24.22 25.31
N GLU A 153 -16.22 24.43 26.63
CA GLU A 153 -17.39 24.90 27.37
C GLU A 153 -17.66 26.40 27.14
N ARG A 154 -16.60 27.21 26.99
CA ARG A 154 -16.68 28.69 26.87
C ARG A 154 -16.10 29.20 25.54
N LYS A 155 -16.64 28.72 24.42
CA LYS A 155 -16.16 29.01 23.05
C LYS A 155 -16.04 30.52 22.73
N ASP A 156 -16.98 31.33 23.19
CA ASP A 156 -16.96 32.79 22.94
C ASP A 156 -15.82 33.49 23.70
N ALA A 157 -15.51 33.04 24.92
CA ALA A 157 -14.38 33.54 25.70
C ALA A 157 -13.05 33.15 25.05
N PHE A 158 -12.96 31.96 24.43
CA PHE A 158 -11.75 31.51 23.73
C PHE A 158 -11.39 32.39 22.52
N LYS A 159 -12.40 32.90 21.81
CA LYS A 159 -12.17 33.89 20.75
C LYS A 159 -11.53 35.16 21.30
N GLY A 160 -12.04 35.68 22.42
CA GLY A 160 -11.47 36.85 23.09
C GLY A 160 -10.08 36.58 23.68
N PHE A 161 -9.81 35.36 24.16
CA PHE A 161 -8.49 34.93 24.59
C PHE A 161 -7.47 34.99 23.45
N LEU A 162 -7.73 34.35 22.30
CA LEU A 162 -6.83 34.41 21.14
C LEU A 162 -6.63 35.85 20.62
N GLU A 163 -7.67 36.69 20.63
CA GLU A 163 -7.54 38.11 20.27
C GLU A 163 -6.65 38.90 21.25
N ARG A 164 -6.66 38.57 22.55
CA ARG A 164 -5.73 39.13 23.55
C ARG A 164 -4.31 38.58 23.41
N VAL A 165 -4.17 37.29 23.11
CA VAL A 165 -2.87 36.63 22.84
C VAL A 165 -2.18 37.27 21.62
N LEU A 166 -2.90 37.51 20.52
CA LEU A 166 -2.34 38.18 19.33
C LEU A 166 -1.86 39.62 19.60
N ARG A 167 -2.53 40.32 20.54
CA ARG A 167 -2.17 41.68 20.96
C ARG A 167 -1.23 41.71 22.18
N LEU A 168 -0.72 40.56 22.63
CA LEU A 168 0.14 40.48 23.81
C LEU A 168 1.49 41.20 23.62
N LYS A 169 1.90 41.44 22.36
CA LYS A 169 3.05 42.25 21.96
C LYS A 169 2.76 43.76 21.85
N GLU A 170 1.51 44.19 21.98
CA GLU A 170 1.13 45.62 21.89
C GLU A 170 1.33 46.32 23.24
N GLY A 171 2.34 47.19 23.34
CA GLY A 171 2.53 48.10 24.48
C GLY A 171 3.49 47.65 25.59
N ARG A 172 4.15 46.49 25.45
CA ARG A 172 5.23 46.02 26.33
C ARG A 172 6.24 45.18 25.54
N GLU A 173 7.53 45.36 25.79
CA GLU A 173 8.56 44.44 25.30
C GLU A 173 8.56 43.14 26.13
N LEU A 174 8.57 42.02 25.42
CA LEU A 174 8.67 40.68 26.01
C LEU A 174 10.14 40.28 26.18
N SER A 175 10.47 39.67 27.32
CA SER A 175 11.74 38.98 27.50
C SER A 175 11.88 37.80 26.53
N ILE A 176 13.12 37.37 26.25
CA ILE A 176 13.36 36.25 25.32
C ILE A 176 12.63 34.95 25.76
N ALA A 177 12.55 34.69 27.07
CA ALA A 177 11.82 33.54 27.61
C ALA A 177 10.29 33.65 27.40
N GLU A 178 9.72 34.85 27.57
CA GLU A 178 8.30 35.13 27.26
C GLU A 178 8.03 35.00 25.74
N LYS A 179 8.95 35.48 24.88
CA LYS A 179 8.88 35.33 23.42
C LYS A 179 8.88 33.86 22.99
N THR A 180 9.78 33.04 23.55
CA THR A 180 9.86 31.60 23.24
C THR A 180 8.61 30.85 23.68
N ASN A 181 8.07 31.12 24.87
CA ASN A 181 6.83 30.47 25.34
C ASN A 181 5.61 30.86 24.50
N TYR A 182 5.51 32.13 24.10
CA TYR A 182 4.49 32.62 23.17
C TYR A 182 4.60 31.95 21.78
N LEU A 183 5.83 31.74 21.29
CA LEU A 183 6.10 31.04 20.03
C LEU A 183 5.72 29.55 20.11
N VAL A 184 6.07 28.84 21.20
CA VAL A 184 5.65 27.44 21.43
C VAL A 184 4.12 27.31 21.49
N PHE A 185 3.42 28.25 22.10
CA PHE A 185 1.95 28.26 22.09
C PHE A 185 1.38 28.42 20.67
N MET A 186 2.00 29.27 19.84
CA MET A 186 1.60 29.40 18.44
C MET A 186 1.88 28.12 17.64
N ILE A 187 3.04 27.47 17.85
CA ILE A 187 3.36 26.16 17.28
C ILE A 187 2.26 25.15 17.62
N ASN A 188 1.92 25.00 18.91
CA ASN A 188 0.86 24.10 19.38
C ASN A 188 -0.51 24.43 18.77
N ALA A 189 -0.87 25.71 18.65
CA ALA A 189 -2.12 26.16 18.05
C ALA A 189 -2.19 25.88 16.53
N PHE A 190 -1.07 26.03 15.81
CA PHE A 190 -0.98 25.69 14.38
C PHE A 190 -0.80 24.19 14.10
N GLN A 191 -0.37 23.39 15.07
CA GLN A 191 -0.44 21.92 14.98
C GLN A 191 -1.86 21.39 15.18
N SER A 192 -2.70 22.12 15.94
CA SER A 192 -4.03 21.68 16.38
C SER A 192 -5.20 22.11 15.49
N LEU A 193 -5.00 22.19 14.17
CA LEU A 193 -6.04 22.65 13.21
C LEU A 193 -7.20 21.68 13.03
N GLU A 194 -7.10 20.47 13.59
CA GLU A 194 -8.19 19.50 13.75
C GLU A 194 -9.29 19.97 14.71
N ASP A 195 -8.95 20.84 15.67
CA ASP A 195 -9.93 21.34 16.61
C ASP A 195 -10.72 22.52 16.01
N ASP A 196 -12.03 22.31 15.82
CA ASP A 196 -12.96 23.29 15.26
C ASP A 196 -12.96 24.65 16.00
N VAL A 197 -12.63 24.69 17.30
CA VAL A 197 -12.55 25.94 18.07
C VAL A 197 -11.26 26.71 17.74
N VAL A 198 -10.13 26.01 17.65
CA VAL A 198 -8.81 26.58 17.31
C VAL A 198 -8.75 26.98 15.84
N SER A 199 -9.09 26.04 14.96
CA SER A 199 -8.99 26.14 13.50
C SER A 199 -9.72 27.34 12.91
N ARG A 200 -10.94 27.65 13.40
CA ARG A 200 -11.76 28.79 12.96
C ARG A 200 -11.13 30.18 13.18
N ILE A 201 -10.17 30.27 14.09
CA ILE A 201 -9.49 31.51 14.45
C ILE A 201 -8.09 31.51 13.84
N VAL A 202 -7.31 30.45 14.07
CA VAL A 202 -5.92 30.33 13.60
C VAL A 202 -5.82 30.37 12.07
N LEU A 203 -6.74 29.74 11.32
CA LEU A 203 -6.76 29.81 9.86
C LEU A 203 -7.04 31.21 9.27
N ARG A 204 -7.43 32.20 10.09
CA ARG A 204 -7.57 33.60 9.64
C ARG A 204 -6.20 34.24 9.40
N LEU A 205 -5.23 33.93 10.26
CA LEU A 205 -3.83 34.36 10.17
C LEU A 205 -3.17 33.78 8.91
N ALA A 206 -3.50 32.53 8.57
CA ALA A 206 -3.05 31.85 7.36
C ALA A 206 -3.99 32.01 6.15
N SER A 207 -4.85 33.02 6.13
CA SER A 207 -5.81 33.25 5.04
C SER A 207 -5.22 34.06 3.88
N LEU A 208 -5.92 34.11 2.74
CA LEU A 208 -5.54 34.95 1.60
C LEU A 208 -5.32 36.44 1.96
N LYS A 209 -5.86 36.93 3.09
CA LYS A 209 -5.59 38.29 3.57
C LYS A 209 -4.11 38.55 3.86
N SER A 210 -3.33 37.54 4.24
CA SER A 210 -1.89 37.70 4.53
C SER A 210 -1.12 38.24 3.32
N TRP A 211 -1.64 38.09 2.10
CA TRP A 211 -1.04 38.62 0.87
C TRP A 211 -0.97 40.16 0.82
N HIS A 212 -1.65 40.88 1.72
CA HIS A 212 -1.41 42.31 1.93
C HIS A 212 -0.02 42.63 2.52
N SER A 213 0.66 41.65 3.11
CA SER A 213 2.03 41.79 3.65
C SER A 213 3.14 41.49 2.65
N LEU A 214 2.78 40.98 1.45
CA LEU A 214 3.72 40.68 0.36
C LEU A 214 4.26 41.96 -0.29
N SER A 215 5.48 41.86 -0.83
CA SER A 215 6.01 42.82 -1.78
C SER A 215 5.08 42.96 -3.01
N TYR A 216 4.98 44.17 -3.54
CA TYR A 216 4.08 44.45 -4.67
C TYR A 216 4.45 43.63 -5.93
N GLY A 217 5.74 43.33 -6.12
CA GLY A 217 6.24 42.49 -7.21
C GLY A 217 5.78 41.03 -7.07
N ARG A 218 6.07 40.40 -5.93
CA ARG A 218 5.65 39.02 -5.64
C ARG A 218 4.13 38.85 -5.71
N PHE A 219 3.39 39.80 -5.13
CA PHE A 219 1.92 39.82 -5.17
C PHE A 219 1.36 39.81 -6.60
N GLN A 220 1.93 40.61 -7.51
CA GLN A 220 1.52 40.59 -8.92
C GLN A 220 1.86 39.26 -9.60
N MET A 221 3.05 38.71 -9.35
CA MET A 221 3.48 37.43 -9.93
C MET A 221 2.54 36.28 -9.52
N GLU A 222 2.20 36.16 -8.23
CA GLU A 222 1.33 35.10 -7.72
C GLU A 222 -0.10 35.19 -8.30
N LEU A 223 -0.61 36.41 -8.53
CA LEU A 223 -1.90 36.62 -9.21
C LEU A 223 -1.85 36.24 -10.70
N CYS A 224 -0.74 36.49 -11.38
CA CYS A 224 -0.53 36.08 -12.78
C CYS A 224 -0.40 34.55 -12.92
N LEU A 225 0.31 33.90 -12.00
CA LEU A 225 0.43 32.44 -11.93
C LEU A 225 -0.91 31.76 -11.60
N ASN A 226 -1.78 32.43 -10.84
CA ASN A 226 -3.06 31.89 -10.38
C ASN A 226 -4.28 32.76 -10.76
N PRO A 227 -4.67 32.89 -12.05
CA PRO A 227 -5.72 33.81 -12.49
C PRO A 227 -7.09 33.62 -11.81
N GLY A 228 -7.39 32.40 -11.35
CA GLY A 228 -8.61 32.08 -10.59
C GLY A 228 -8.70 32.80 -9.24
N LEU A 229 -7.57 33.13 -8.61
CA LEU A 229 -7.53 33.85 -7.34
C LEU A 229 -7.88 35.34 -7.50
N ILE A 230 -7.62 35.95 -8.66
CA ILE A 230 -7.98 37.34 -8.95
C ILE A 230 -9.47 37.60 -8.72
N LYS A 231 -10.35 36.65 -9.11
CA LYS A 231 -11.80 36.74 -8.87
C LYS A 231 -12.17 36.64 -7.38
N LYS A 232 -11.39 35.91 -6.56
CA LYS A 232 -11.60 35.83 -5.10
C LYS A 232 -11.09 37.10 -4.41
N TRP A 233 -9.88 37.56 -4.75
CA TRP A 233 -9.30 38.81 -4.26
C TRP A 233 -10.20 40.03 -4.52
N LYS A 234 -10.65 40.22 -5.77
CA LYS A 234 -11.57 41.32 -6.13
C LYS A 234 -12.93 41.24 -5.42
N ARG A 235 -13.40 40.06 -5.00
CA ARG A 235 -14.60 39.92 -4.15
C ARG A 235 -14.33 40.24 -2.69
N MET A 236 -13.14 39.92 -2.17
CA MET A 236 -12.71 40.26 -0.82
C MET A 236 -12.60 41.79 -0.66
N MET A 237 -11.88 42.45 -1.57
CA MET A 237 -11.76 43.91 -1.64
C MET A 237 -13.11 44.63 -1.79
N LYS A 238 -14.11 44.02 -2.42
CA LYS A 238 -15.48 44.57 -2.50
C LYS A 238 -16.33 44.31 -1.26
N LYS A 239 -15.90 43.44 -0.34
CA LYS A 239 -16.61 43.12 0.91
C LYS A 239 -16.11 43.92 2.12
N GLU A 240 -14.97 44.59 2.03
CA GLU A 240 -14.48 45.45 3.10
C GLU A 240 -15.25 46.79 3.09
N PRO A 241 -15.94 47.15 4.19
CA PRO A 241 -16.75 48.36 4.22
C PRO A 241 -15.89 49.60 4.47
N VAL A 242 -16.00 50.59 3.57
CA VAL A 242 -15.36 51.91 3.72
C VAL A 242 -16.14 52.77 4.73
N LYS A 243 -16.33 52.28 5.97
CA LYS A 243 -17.01 53.01 7.06
C LYS A 243 -16.26 52.88 8.38
N GLY A 244 -15.95 54.04 8.97
CA GLY A 244 -14.91 54.22 9.97
C GLY A 244 -15.11 53.53 11.33
N GLY A 245 -14.02 53.50 12.10
CA GLY A 245 -14.03 53.29 13.54
C GLY A 245 -13.62 51.91 14.07
N GLY A 246 -13.41 50.90 13.20
CA GLY A 246 -13.15 49.51 13.65
C GLY A 246 -11.93 48.81 13.03
N SER A 247 -11.01 49.56 12.39
CA SER A 247 -10.06 48.98 11.42
C SER A 247 -8.74 48.41 11.97
N HIS A 248 -8.49 48.40 13.28
CA HIS A 248 -7.19 47.96 13.81
C HIS A 248 -7.01 46.44 13.87
N SER A 249 -8.09 45.66 14.07
CA SER A 249 -7.95 44.19 14.24
C SER A 249 -7.47 43.48 12.97
N THR A 250 -7.85 43.97 11.78
CA THR A 250 -7.50 43.34 10.50
C THR A 250 -6.02 43.48 10.17
N THR A 251 -5.38 44.59 10.56
CA THR A 251 -3.96 44.85 10.26
C THR A 251 -3.06 43.90 11.04
N VAL A 252 -3.37 43.65 12.32
CA VAL A 252 -2.59 42.74 13.18
C VAL A 252 -2.64 41.30 12.65
N GLU A 253 -3.84 40.80 12.30
CA GLU A 253 -4.01 39.47 11.68
C GLU A 253 -3.17 39.28 10.39
N VAL A 254 -3.06 40.36 9.60
CA VAL A 254 -2.39 40.38 8.29
C VAL A 254 -0.88 40.50 8.40
N MET A 255 -0.39 41.32 9.34
CA MET A 255 1.04 41.54 9.57
C MET A 255 1.66 40.44 10.45
N PHE A 256 0.86 39.67 11.20
CA PHE A 256 1.29 38.69 12.20
C PHE A 256 2.53 37.86 11.80
N VAL A 257 2.46 37.11 10.69
CA VAL A 257 3.55 36.22 10.25
C VAL A 257 4.78 37.01 9.79
N ARG A 258 4.57 38.18 9.17
CA ARG A 258 5.66 39.05 8.71
C ARG A 258 6.42 39.65 9.90
N ASN A 259 5.71 40.19 10.89
CA ASN A 259 6.31 40.75 12.10
C ASN A 259 7.13 39.69 12.88
N PHE A 260 6.62 38.45 12.93
CA PHE A 260 7.34 37.31 13.53
C PHE A 260 8.67 37.03 12.82
N ILE A 261 8.69 37.07 11.47
CA ILE A 261 9.90 36.82 10.68
C ILE A 261 10.88 37.99 10.78
N GLU A 262 10.40 39.23 10.75
CA GLU A 262 11.24 40.43 10.95
C GLU A 262 11.89 40.41 12.35
N GLU A 263 11.15 40.07 13.41
CA GLU A 263 11.67 39.91 14.77
C GLU A 263 12.69 38.76 14.91
N PHE A 264 12.48 37.65 14.19
CA PHE A 264 13.45 36.55 14.14
C PHE A 264 14.76 36.98 13.47
N LEU A 265 14.68 37.69 12.33
CA LEU A 265 15.87 38.18 11.62
C LEU A 265 16.65 39.21 12.45
N GLU A 266 15.95 40.10 13.18
CA GLU A 266 16.56 41.07 14.10
C GLU A 266 17.33 40.38 15.24
N ILE A 267 16.73 39.38 15.89
CA ILE A 267 17.39 38.61 16.97
C ILE A 267 18.60 37.84 16.42
N LEU A 268 18.49 37.27 15.22
CA LEU A 268 19.54 36.47 14.59
C LEU A 268 20.78 37.32 14.22
N ASP A 269 20.60 38.48 13.56
CA ASP A 269 21.72 39.35 13.17
C ASP A 269 22.34 40.08 14.39
N SER A 270 21.50 40.56 15.33
CA SER A 270 21.99 41.38 16.45
C SER A 270 22.56 40.61 17.65
N GLN A 271 22.11 39.38 17.92
CA GLN A 271 22.51 38.59 19.10
C GLN A 271 23.31 37.32 18.79
N VAL A 272 23.26 36.80 17.55
CA VAL A 272 23.88 35.50 17.20
C VAL A 272 25.05 35.65 16.23
N PHE A 273 24.95 36.49 15.19
CA PHE A 273 26.02 36.61 14.18
C PHE A 273 27.12 37.63 14.50
N THR A 274 26.84 38.66 15.31
CA THR A 274 27.70 39.83 15.58
C THR A 274 29.09 39.52 16.16
N GLN A 275 29.32 38.32 16.71
CA GLN A 275 30.61 37.94 17.32
C GLN A 275 31.56 37.17 16.38
N LYS A 276 31.12 36.74 15.18
CA LYS A 276 31.98 35.98 14.24
C LYS A 276 32.82 36.82 13.28
N GLN A 277 32.69 38.15 13.28
CA GLN A 277 33.38 39.04 12.34
C GLN A 277 34.62 39.78 12.89
N LEU A 278 35.04 39.48 14.13
CA LEU A 278 36.24 40.08 14.76
C LEU A 278 37.42 39.10 14.82
N SER A 279 37.95 38.68 13.66
CA SER A 279 39.26 38.00 13.58
C SER A 279 39.86 37.93 12.17
N VAL A 280 40.29 39.07 11.61
CA VAL A 280 41.46 39.14 10.71
C VAL A 280 42.15 40.48 11.04
N GLU A 281 43.48 40.50 11.14
CA GLU A 281 44.31 41.67 11.52
C GLU A 281 44.21 42.08 13.01
N ASP A 282 44.75 41.24 13.90
CA ASP A 282 46.00 41.57 14.64
C ASP A 282 46.39 40.43 15.59
N ASP A 283 47.46 39.72 15.24
CA ASP A 283 47.99 38.59 15.99
C ASP A 283 49.17 39.07 16.87
N GLU A 284 48.91 39.61 18.06
CA GLU A 284 49.86 39.55 19.19
C GLU A 284 49.23 39.89 20.56
N LEU A 285 49.29 38.92 21.47
CA LEU A 285 49.35 39.08 22.93
C LEU A 285 48.14 39.69 23.70
N MET A 286 47.04 38.92 23.85
CA MET A 286 46.17 39.04 25.04
C MET A 286 45.81 37.68 25.65
N VAL A 287 46.09 37.54 26.95
CA VAL A 287 45.79 36.35 27.76
C VAL A 287 44.46 36.52 28.48
N ALA A 288 43.55 35.55 28.27
CA ALA A 288 42.44 35.18 29.13
C ALA A 288 41.61 36.30 29.81
N THR A 289 40.63 36.87 29.10
CA THR A 289 39.29 37.17 29.67
C THR A 289 38.24 37.32 28.58
N GLY A 290 37.17 36.50 28.62
CA GLY A 290 35.91 36.79 27.93
C GLY A 290 35.83 36.49 26.43
N LEU A 291 35.83 35.21 26.04
CA LEU A 291 35.00 34.80 24.90
C LEU A 291 33.54 35.12 25.29
N GLY A 292 32.88 36.01 24.54
CA GLY A 292 31.47 36.29 24.74
C GLY A 292 30.67 35.02 24.56
N GLN A 293 29.95 34.58 25.61
CA GLN A 293 29.03 33.46 25.46
C GLN A 293 27.84 33.93 24.61
N VAL A 294 27.56 33.20 23.54
CA VAL A 294 26.29 33.34 22.81
C VAL A 294 25.16 33.07 23.80
N ASN A 295 24.10 33.88 23.77
CA ASN A 295 22.98 33.68 24.68
C ASN A 295 22.15 32.47 24.21
N ASP A 296 22.31 31.33 24.88
CA ASP A 296 21.59 30.07 24.58
C ASP A 296 20.07 30.27 24.46
N ALA A 297 19.48 31.20 25.21
CA ALA A 297 18.05 31.49 25.13
C ALA A 297 17.63 32.17 23.80
N CYS A 298 18.54 32.91 23.16
CA CYS A 298 18.33 33.47 21.81
C CYS A 298 18.47 32.39 20.74
N VAL A 299 19.40 31.44 20.92
CA VAL A 299 19.55 30.28 20.02
C VAL A 299 18.28 29.43 20.07
N LEU A 300 17.80 29.07 21.26
CA LEU A 300 16.56 28.31 21.46
C LEU A 300 15.34 29.02 20.85
N TYR A 301 15.26 30.35 20.91
CA TYR A 301 14.20 31.09 20.23
C TYR A 301 14.27 30.91 18.70
N CYS A 302 15.46 31.02 18.10
CA CYS A 302 15.68 30.83 16.67
C CYS A 302 15.39 29.39 16.22
N GLU A 303 15.76 28.39 17.02
CA GLU A 303 15.45 26.98 16.78
C GLU A 303 13.94 26.72 16.78
N ARG A 304 13.22 27.18 17.82
CA ARG A 304 11.75 27.13 17.86
C ARG A 304 11.09 27.92 16.74
N PHE A 305 11.75 28.96 16.22
CA PHE A 305 11.23 29.72 15.08
C PHE A 305 11.33 28.92 13.77
N MET A 306 12.42 28.17 13.59
CA MET A 306 12.57 27.24 12.46
C MET A 306 11.54 26.10 12.55
N GLU A 307 11.29 25.55 13.74
CA GLU A 307 10.20 24.60 13.99
C GLU A 307 8.83 25.17 13.55
N PHE A 308 8.52 26.41 13.95
CA PHE A 308 7.29 27.10 13.55
C PHE A 308 7.16 27.27 12.03
N LEU A 309 8.23 27.67 11.34
CA LEU A 309 8.23 27.78 9.87
C LEU A 309 8.04 26.42 9.18
N ILE A 310 8.66 25.36 9.71
CA ILE A 310 8.49 23.99 9.20
C ILE A 310 7.03 23.56 9.34
N ASP A 311 6.41 23.75 10.51
CA ASP A 311 5.01 23.36 10.76
C ASP A 311 4.01 24.16 9.91
N LEU A 312 4.25 25.46 9.70
CA LEU A 312 3.43 26.29 8.79
C LEU A 312 3.53 25.88 7.31
N LEU A 313 4.64 25.25 6.92
CA LEU A 313 4.87 24.79 5.54
C LEU A 313 4.57 23.30 5.35
N SER A 314 4.51 22.49 6.42
CA SER A 314 4.29 21.04 6.38
C SER A 314 2.83 20.63 6.26
N GLN A 315 1.89 21.57 6.42
CA GLN A 315 0.45 21.36 6.34
C GLN A 315 -0.17 22.14 5.16
N LEU A 316 -1.10 21.52 4.41
CA LEU A 316 -1.69 22.16 3.22
C LEU A 316 -2.54 23.42 3.52
N PRO A 317 -3.36 23.51 4.58
CA PRO A 317 -4.22 24.67 4.84
C PRO A 317 -3.44 25.97 5.05
N THR A 318 -2.32 25.90 5.77
CA THR A 318 -1.42 27.02 6.10
C THR A 318 -0.46 27.33 4.95
N ARG A 319 0.23 26.31 4.43
CA ARG A 319 1.18 26.40 3.31
C ARG A 319 0.58 27.12 2.09
N ARG A 320 -0.72 26.93 1.82
CA ARG A 320 -1.39 27.48 0.62
C ARG A 320 -1.21 28.99 0.43
N TYR A 321 -1.39 29.78 1.49
CA TYR A 321 -1.31 31.24 1.42
C TYR A 321 -0.05 31.79 2.06
N LEU A 322 0.58 31.05 3.00
CA LEU A 322 1.82 31.45 3.65
C LEU A 322 3.08 31.07 2.86
N ARG A 323 3.07 30.05 1.99
CA ARG A 323 4.25 29.72 1.16
C ARG A 323 4.72 30.91 0.30
N PRO A 324 3.86 31.70 -0.36
CA PRO A 324 4.30 32.93 -1.03
C PRO A 324 4.90 33.97 -0.09
N LEU A 325 4.40 34.10 1.15
CA LEU A 325 4.92 35.06 2.13
C LEU A 325 6.27 34.63 2.70
N VAL A 326 6.40 33.36 3.07
CA VAL A 326 7.70 32.79 3.44
C VAL A 326 8.65 32.81 2.24
N ALA A 327 8.18 32.69 0.99
CA ALA A 327 9.02 32.85 -0.20
C ALA A 327 9.47 34.31 -0.43
N ASP A 328 8.59 35.29 -0.25
CA ASP A 328 8.89 36.74 -0.34
C ASP A 328 9.91 37.18 0.71
N LEU A 329 9.84 36.61 1.91
CA LEU A 329 10.81 36.85 3.00
C LEU A 329 12.05 35.94 2.89
N ARG A 330 11.94 34.80 2.21
CA ARG A 330 13.07 33.96 1.79
C ARG A 330 13.77 34.52 0.54
N GLU A 331 13.20 35.45 -0.20
CA GLU A 331 13.97 36.25 -1.18
C GLU A 331 14.98 37.17 -0.46
N LEU A 332 14.72 37.50 0.81
CA LEU A 332 15.62 38.15 1.76
C LEU A 332 16.61 37.18 2.46
N ALA A 333 16.68 35.91 2.04
CA ALA A 333 17.62 34.93 2.63
C ALA A 333 18.15 33.84 1.65
N LEU A 334 17.27 33.11 0.94
CA LEU A 334 17.58 31.84 0.23
C LEU A 334 16.62 31.39 -0.93
N SER A 335 16.20 32.14 -1.98
CA SER A 335 15.48 31.46 -3.13
C SER A 335 15.29 32.10 -4.55
N ASN A 336 16.00 31.49 -5.53
CA ASN A 336 15.58 30.73 -6.76
C ASN A 336 14.74 31.19 -7.99
N ILE A 337 15.41 31.44 -9.16
CA ILE A 337 15.45 30.68 -10.46
C ILE A 337 15.96 31.49 -11.70
N GLY A 338 16.91 30.93 -12.49
CA GLY A 338 17.07 31.29 -13.93
C GLY A 338 18.46 31.26 -14.64
N SER A 339 19.20 30.14 -14.61
CA SER A 339 20.45 29.84 -15.38
C SER A 339 21.84 30.20 -14.78
N ILE A 340 22.53 29.21 -14.18
CA ILE A 340 23.93 28.77 -14.44
C ILE A 340 24.29 27.68 -13.39
N HIS A 341 24.59 26.47 -13.84
CA HIS A 341 24.16 25.25 -13.10
C HIS A 341 25.15 24.62 -12.08
N LYS A 342 26.11 25.36 -11.52
CA LYS A 342 27.01 24.84 -10.44
C LYS A 342 27.42 25.95 -9.46
N ARG A 343 27.17 25.77 -8.16
CA ARG A 343 27.49 26.73 -7.06
C ARG A 343 28.87 27.37 -7.16
N ALA A 344 29.93 26.55 -7.23
CA ALA A 344 31.31 27.02 -7.34
C ALA A 344 31.60 27.85 -8.59
N ASN A 345 30.94 27.53 -9.73
CA ASN A 345 31.12 28.27 -10.98
C ASN A 345 30.30 29.57 -11.02
N LEU A 346 29.20 29.64 -10.27
CA LEU A 346 28.41 30.87 -10.18
C LEU A 346 29.04 31.87 -9.22
N SER A 347 29.39 31.43 -8.00
CA SER A 347 30.08 32.26 -7.01
C SER A 347 31.33 32.92 -7.63
N LYS A 348 32.18 32.13 -8.32
CA LYS A 348 33.39 32.60 -9.01
C LYS A 348 33.14 33.56 -10.19
N LYS A 349 31.93 33.61 -10.76
CA LYS A 349 31.55 34.56 -11.83
C LYS A 349 30.93 35.83 -11.26
N LEU A 350 30.18 35.72 -10.17
CA LEU A 350 29.53 36.85 -9.51
C LEU A 350 30.52 37.68 -8.69
N SER A 351 31.55 37.05 -8.13
CA SER A 351 32.66 37.72 -7.44
C SER A 351 33.55 38.60 -8.35
N VAL A 352 33.23 38.70 -9.64
CA VAL A 352 33.93 39.56 -10.62
C VAL A 352 33.16 40.87 -10.87
N LEU A 353 31.89 40.95 -10.48
CA LEU A 353 31.06 42.15 -10.60
C LEU A 353 31.40 43.16 -9.50
N SER A 354 31.30 44.46 -9.80
CA SER A 354 31.41 45.48 -8.76
C SER A 354 30.19 45.48 -7.83
N PRO A 355 30.31 45.95 -6.57
CA PRO A 355 29.18 46.00 -5.63
C PRO A 355 27.97 46.78 -6.16
N GLU A 356 28.20 47.88 -6.90
CA GLU A 356 27.13 48.69 -7.48
C GLU A 356 26.41 47.98 -8.64
N GLU A 357 27.16 47.31 -9.52
CA GLU A 357 26.58 46.52 -10.62
C GLU A 357 25.80 45.32 -10.12
N LEU A 358 26.28 44.65 -9.06
CA LEU A 358 25.59 43.54 -8.42
C LEU A 358 24.30 44.03 -7.73
N ARG A 359 24.35 45.16 -7.01
CA ARG A 359 23.16 45.78 -6.39
C ARG A 359 22.12 46.20 -7.43
N ASP A 360 22.53 46.77 -8.57
CA ASP A 360 21.62 47.10 -9.67
C ASP A 360 21.03 45.84 -10.34
N LEU A 361 21.84 44.81 -10.55
CA LEU A 361 21.40 43.53 -11.12
C LEU A 361 20.35 42.85 -10.24
N VAL A 362 20.61 42.73 -8.94
CA VAL A 362 19.72 42.07 -7.98
C VAL A 362 18.48 42.92 -7.67
N CYS A 363 18.65 44.21 -7.36
CA CYS A 363 17.55 45.04 -6.86
C CYS A 363 16.74 45.73 -7.98
N CYS A 364 17.37 46.18 -9.08
CA CYS A 364 16.66 46.89 -10.15
C CYS A 364 16.18 45.97 -11.27
N LYS A 365 17.06 45.08 -11.76
CA LYS A 365 16.82 44.29 -12.99
C LYS A 365 16.08 42.99 -12.70
N LEU A 366 16.58 42.19 -11.75
CA LEU A 366 15.95 40.93 -11.33
C LEU A 366 14.87 41.14 -10.26
N LYS A 367 14.96 42.24 -9.49
CA LYS A 367 14.02 42.64 -8.42
C LYS A 367 13.85 41.59 -7.32
N LEU A 368 14.96 40.95 -6.94
CA LEU A 368 14.98 39.91 -5.90
C LEU A 368 15.12 40.48 -4.49
N VAL A 369 15.56 41.73 -4.36
CA VAL A 369 15.76 42.45 -3.09
C VAL A 369 15.27 43.89 -3.28
N SER A 370 14.69 44.50 -2.24
CA SER A 370 14.24 45.90 -2.30
C SER A 370 15.42 46.88 -2.24
N LYS A 371 15.24 48.11 -2.75
CA LYS A 371 16.31 49.14 -2.67
C LYS A 371 16.46 49.70 -1.26
N GLU A 372 15.38 49.67 -0.51
CA GLU A 372 15.22 50.14 0.85
C GLU A 372 15.65 49.09 1.88
N ASP A 373 16.11 47.92 1.43
CA ASP A 373 16.51 46.79 2.25
C ASP A 373 17.90 47.02 2.89
N PRO A 374 18.05 46.91 4.22
CA PRO A 374 19.35 47.06 4.91
C PRO A 374 20.44 46.10 4.40
N TRP A 375 20.05 44.94 3.88
CA TRP A 375 20.98 43.90 3.41
C TRP A 375 21.42 44.12 1.96
N SER A 376 20.79 45.05 1.23
CA SER A 376 21.14 45.38 -0.17
C SER A 376 22.53 45.99 -0.37
N GLU A 377 23.29 46.23 0.71
CA GLU A 377 24.67 46.73 0.68
C GLU A 377 25.72 45.63 0.95
N ARG A 378 25.32 44.45 1.46
CA ARG A 378 26.20 43.32 1.73
C ARG A 378 26.46 42.51 0.44
N VAL A 379 27.70 42.49 -0.05
CA VAL A 379 28.07 41.84 -1.32
C VAL A 379 28.00 40.30 -1.24
N ASP A 380 28.43 39.74 -0.11
CA ASP A 380 28.30 38.33 0.24
C ASP A 380 26.83 37.87 0.24
N PHE A 381 25.93 38.68 0.82
CA PHE A 381 24.49 38.46 0.77
C PHE A 381 23.95 38.47 -0.67
N LEU A 382 24.28 39.50 -1.46
CA LEU A 382 23.83 39.60 -2.86
C LEU A 382 24.37 38.45 -3.74
N ILE A 383 25.60 37.99 -3.49
CA ILE A 383 26.17 36.81 -4.16
C ILE A 383 25.42 35.54 -3.71
N GLU A 384 25.20 35.32 -2.41
CA GLU A 384 24.48 34.11 -1.95
C GLU A 384 23.02 34.10 -2.42
N VAL A 385 22.34 35.24 -2.43
CA VAL A 385 21.01 35.40 -3.04
C VAL A 385 21.06 34.91 -4.47
N MET A 386 22.00 35.37 -5.31
CA MET A 386 22.13 34.88 -6.68
C MET A 386 22.57 33.41 -6.78
N VAL A 387 23.50 32.93 -5.95
CA VAL A 387 24.00 31.54 -5.96
C VAL A 387 22.92 30.54 -5.58
N SER A 388 22.28 30.78 -4.44
CA SER A 388 21.05 30.10 -4.07
C SER A 388 20.01 30.22 -5.19
N TYR A 389 19.94 31.36 -5.90
CA TYR A 389 18.92 31.61 -6.93
C TYR A 389 19.13 30.95 -8.30
N PHE A 390 20.30 30.38 -8.61
CA PHE A 390 20.57 29.83 -9.96
C PHE A 390 21.03 28.36 -9.99
N GLU A 391 21.14 27.70 -8.83
CA GLU A 391 21.61 26.32 -8.66
C GLU A 391 20.55 25.25 -9.04
N LYS A 392 20.97 24.14 -9.67
CA LYS A 392 20.10 22.98 -9.91
C LYS A 392 19.90 22.24 -8.58
N GLN A 393 18.73 22.39 -7.96
CA GLN A 393 18.36 21.56 -6.81
C GLN A 393 18.29 20.08 -7.22
N GLN A 394 18.93 19.23 -6.43
CA GLN A 394 18.76 17.78 -6.49
C GLN A 394 17.29 17.44 -6.19
N SER A 395 16.69 16.56 -6.96
CA SER A 395 15.33 16.11 -6.68
C SER A 395 15.29 15.32 -5.36
N GLN A 396 14.14 15.31 -4.69
CA GLN A 396 13.98 14.59 -3.43
C GLN A 396 14.34 13.10 -3.60
N LYS A 397 13.95 12.48 -4.73
CA LYS A 397 14.34 11.11 -5.08
C LYS A 397 15.86 10.93 -5.24
N GLU A 398 16.54 11.83 -5.96
CA GLU A 398 18.01 11.77 -6.08
C GLU A 398 18.70 11.95 -4.71
N ALA A 399 18.18 12.80 -3.82
CA ALA A 399 18.74 13.02 -2.49
C ALA A 399 18.58 11.81 -1.56
N ILE A 400 17.39 11.19 -1.56
CA ILE A 400 17.11 9.93 -0.87
C ILE A 400 18.01 8.80 -1.39
N ASN A 401 18.23 8.74 -2.71
CA ASN A 401 19.08 7.70 -3.29
C ASN A 401 20.58 7.89 -3.02
N ALA A 402 21.01 9.09 -2.61
CA ALA A 402 22.37 9.36 -2.14
C ALA A 402 22.56 9.11 -0.63
N LEU A 403 21.49 8.74 0.09
CA LEU A 403 21.49 8.62 1.55
C LEU A 403 21.91 7.20 1.99
N PRO A 404 22.88 7.06 2.91
CA PRO A 404 23.16 5.79 3.59
C PRO A 404 21.95 5.25 4.34
N LEU A 405 21.74 3.92 4.25
CA LEU A 405 20.69 3.21 4.96
C LEU A 405 21.08 2.97 6.42
N TYR A 406 22.34 2.56 6.66
CA TYR A 406 22.88 2.36 8.01
C TYR A 406 23.42 3.66 8.63
N PRO A 407 23.35 3.82 9.97
CA PRO A 407 23.94 4.97 10.66
C PRO A 407 25.46 4.82 10.82
N ASN A 408 26.15 5.96 10.87
CA ASN A 408 27.57 6.06 11.19
C ASN A 408 27.78 6.69 12.57
N GLU A 409 29.04 6.83 13.01
CA GLU A 409 29.39 7.42 14.30
C GLU A 409 28.92 8.87 14.47
N GLN A 410 28.88 9.63 13.38
CA GLN A 410 28.44 11.03 13.42
C GLN A 410 26.95 11.16 13.72
N ILE A 411 26.12 10.21 13.27
CA ILE A 411 24.67 10.20 13.50
C ILE A 411 24.33 9.51 14.82
N MET A 412 24.96 8.37 15.16
CA MET A 412 24.65 7.60 16.38
C MET A 412 24.82 8.42 17.66
N TRP A 413 25.84 9.28 17.72
CA TRP A 413 26.17 10.07 18.90
C TRP A 413 25.71 11.54 18.83
N ASP A 414 24.93 11.94 17.81
CA ASP A 414 24.32 13.27 17.71
C ASP A 414 22.97 13.33 18.46
N GLU A 415 22.97 13.93 19.65
CA GLU A 415 21.78 14.06 20.50
C GLU A 415 20.70 15.01 19.95
N SER A 416 20.99 15.81 18.91
CA SER A 416 19.98 16.68 18.26
C SER A 416 19.06 15.91 17.30
N VAL A 417 19.50 14.71 16.89
CA VAL A 417 18.81 13.81 15.95
C VAL A 417 18.44 12.48 16.61
N VAL A 418 19.33 11.93 17.46
CA VAL A 418 19.14 10.68 18.21
C VAL A 418 19.18 11.01 19.71
N PRO A 419 18.06 11.45 20.31
CA PRO A 419 18.01 11.88 21.71
C PRO A 419 18.21 10.70 22.67
N SER A 420 18.66 10.98 23.89
CA SER A 420 18.68 9.98 24.96
C SER A 420 17.33 9.85 25.68
N ILE A 421 17.08 8.72 26.35
CA ILE A 421 15.91 8.47 27.22
C ILE A 421 15.65 9.59 28.27
N ASN A 422 16.68 10.37 28.61
CA ASN A 422 16.64 11.46 29.59
C ASN A 422 16.26 12.83 29.00
N TYR A 423 15.94 12.91 27.70
CA TYR A 423 15.55 14.15 27.03
C TYR A 423 14.34 14.83 27.72
N SER A 424 14.47 16.13 28.03
CA SER A 424 13.51 16.89 28.84
C SER A 424 12.33 17.51 28.09
N GLY A 425 12.38 17.52 26.74
CA GLY A 425 11.40 18.21 25.91
C GLY A 425 11.57 19.74 25.81
N GLU A 426 12.54 20.34 26.49
CA GLU A 426 12.77 21.79 26.51
C GLU A 426 13.36 22.34 25.19
N GLY A 427 14.35 21.65 24.63
CA GLY A 427 14.88 21.94 23.28
C GLY A 427 13.94 21.42 22.18
N CYS A 428 14.19 21.75 20.92
CA CYS A 428 13.58 21.05 19.79
C CYS A 428 14.56 20.04 19.18
N LEU A 429 14.04 19.00 18.54
CA LEU A 429 14.83 18.01 17.80
C LEU A 429 14.62 18.18 16.30
N ALA A 430 15.62 17.82 15.50
CA ALA A 430 15.57 17.89 14.03
C ALA A 430 14.75 16.74 13.40
N LEU A 431 13.64 16.36 14.03
CA LEU A 431 12.83 15.19 13.70
C LEU A 431 11.58 15.56 12.88
N PRO A 432 11.21 14.76 11.87
CA PRO A 432 9.91 14.88 11.22
C PRO A 432 8.77 14.60 12.21
N LYS A 433 7.66 15.34 12.09
CA LYS A 433 6.45 15.11 12.89
C LYS A 433 5.42 14.31 12.10
N LEU A 434 4.90 13.25 12.73
CA LEU A 434 3.66 12.60 12.31
C LEU A 434 2.50 13.32 12.99
N ASN A 435 1.55 13.78 12.19
CA ASN A 435 0.30 14.41 12.61
C ASN A 435 -0.76 14.01 11.57
N LEU A 436 -2.02 14.42 11.73
CA LEU A 436 -3.12 13.96 10.90
C LEU A 436 -2.96 14.26 9.39
N GLN A 437 -2.14 15.23 8.97
CA GLN A 437 -2.05 15.68 7.57
C GLN A 437 -0.64 15.63 6.97
N PHE A 438 -0.56 15.13 5.74
CA PHE A 438 0.67 14.98 4.95
C PHE A 438 0.50 15.58 3.55
N LEU A 439 1.49 16.31 3.05
CA LEU A 439 1.34 17.07 1.80
C LEU A 439 1.11 16.18 0.57
N THR A 440 1.77 15.03 0.53
CA THR A 440 1.67 13.99 -0.51
C THR A 440 2.04 12.63 0.09
N LEU A 441 1.78 11.54 -0.63
CA LEU A 441 2.28 10.21 -0.25
C LEU A 441 3.82 10.16 -0.14
N HIS A 442 4.54 10.98 -0.91
CA HIS A 442 6.01 11.05 -0.83
C HIS A 442 6.50 11.77 0.43
N ASP A 443 5.79 12.83 0.87
CA ASP A 443 6.05 13.49 2.15
C ASP A 443 5.79 12.53 3.32
N TYR A 444 4.63 11.86 3.33
CA TYR A 444 4.30 10.81 4.30
C TYR A 444 5.39 9.72 4.40
N LEU A 445 5.81 9.16 3.26
CA LEU A 445 6.84 8.12 3.22
C LEU A 445 8.19 8.62 3.73
N LEU A 446 8.61 9.84 3.35
CA LEU A 446 9.89 10.40 3.76
C LEU A 446 9.95 10.69 5.26
N ARG A 447 8.86 11.18 5.87
CA ARG A 447 8.80 11.38 7.33
C ARG A 447 8.92 10.05 8.07
N ASN A 448 8.14 9.04 7.66
CA ASN A 448 8.19 7.71 8.24
C ASN A 448 9.57 7.04 8.07
N PHE A 449 10.15 7.11 6.87
CA PHE A 449 11.49 6.58 6.58
C PHE A 449 12.56 7.17 7.51
N ASN A 450 12.58 8.49 7.65
CA ASN A 450 13.55 9.17 8.51
C ASN A 450 13.34 8.83 9.99
N LEU A 451 12.10 8.77 10.48
CA LEU A 451 11.81 8.40 11.86
C LEU A 451 12.22 6.96 12.17
N PHE A 452 11.80 6.00 11.35
CA PHE A 452 12.14 4.58 11.52
C PHE A 452 13.66 4.36 11.50
N ARG A 453 14.38 5.07 10.61
CA ARG A 453 15.85 5.02 10.56
C ARG A 453 16.51 5.51 11.86
N LEU A 454 15.98 6.59 12.44
CA LEU A 454 16.54 7.19 13.66
C LEU A 454 16.17 6.40 14.92
N GLU A 455 14.98 5.79 14.95
CA GLU A 455 14.58 4.81 15.96
C GLU A 455 15.53 3.59 15.96
N SER A 456 15.73 2.93 14.81
CA SER A 456 16.69 1.83 14.71
C SER A 456 18.13 2.27 15.04
N THR A 457 18.50 3.52 14.76
CA THR A 457 19.81 4.07 15.14
C THR A 457 19.97 4.17 16.66
N TYR A 458 18.89 4.48 17.39
CA TYR A 458 18.89 4.46 18.85
C TYR A 458 19.09 3.04 19.40
N GLU A 459 18.35 2.04 18.87
CA GLU A 459 18.52 0.63 19.27
C GLU A 459 19.96 0.14 19.02
N ILE A 460 20.52 0.41 17.84
CA ILE A 460 21.90 0.05 17.49
C ILE A 460 22.91 0.72 18.42
N ARG A 461 22.67 1.98 18.84
CA ARG A 461 23.52 2.69 19.81
C ARG A 461 23.49 1.99 21.18
N GLU A 462 22.33 1.55 21.67
CA GLU A 462 22.22 0.82 22.93
C GLU A 462 22.92 -0.53 22.87
N ASP A 463 22.69 -1.33 21.81
CA ASP A 463 23.38 -2.61 21.57
C ASP A 463 24.92 -2.46 21.58
N ILE A 464 25.44 -1.43 20.89
CA ILE A 464 26.88 -1.11 20.86
C ILE A 464 27.37 -0.67 22.24
N GLN A 465 26.60 0.16 22.95
CA GLN A 465 26.95 0.67 24.27
C GLN A 465 26.91 -0.41 25.35
N GLU A 466 26.11 -1.47 25.20
CA GLU A 466 26.15 -2.66 26.06
C GLU A 466 27.29 -3.62 25.66
N ALA A 467 27.44 -3.93 24.37
CA ALA A 467 28.35 -4.97 23.91
C ALA A 467 29.84 -4.56 23.94
N VAL A 468 30.18 -3.33 23.55
CA VAL A 468 31.58 -2.90 23.40
C VAL A 468 32.33 -2.80 24.74
N PRO A 469 31.76 -2.29 25.85
CA PRO A 469 32.45 -2.30 27.14
C PRO A 469 32.85 -3.70 27.63
N HIS A 470 32.05 -4.74 27.31
CA HIS A 470 32.34 -6.12 27.67
C HIS A 470 33.58 -6.71 26.96
N LEU A 471 34.02 -6.15 25.83
CA LEU A 471 35.27 -6.53 25.18
C LEU A 471 36.53 -6.10 25.96
N LEU A 472 36.41 -5.10 26.85
CA LEU A 472 37.53 -4.55 27.62
C LEU A 472 38.74 -4.20 26.73
N ALA A 473 38.50 -3.39 25.70
CA ALA A 473 39.51 -2.96 24.74
C ALA A 473 40.61 -2.13 25.44
N TYR A 474 41.88 -2.41 25.11
CA TYR A 474 43.04 -1.68 25.59
C TYR A 474 44.13 -1.64 24.52
N ILE A 475 44.98 -0.62 24.55
CA ILE A 475 46.17 -0.54 23.70
C ILE A 475 47.27 -1.39 24.35
N ASN A 476 47.83 -2.34 23.60
CA ASN A 476 48.91 -3.21 24.06
C ASN A 476 50.27 -2.48 24.05
N ASN A 477 51.33 -3.13 24.55
CA ASN A 477 52.67 -2.53 24.62
C ASN A 477 53.31 -2.24 23.24
N ASN A 478 52.74 -2.77 22.15
CA ASN A 478 53.20 -2.56 20.78
C ASN A 478 52.45 -1.42 20.07
N GLY A 479 51.36 -0.91 20.67
CA GLY A 479 50.47 0.09 20.08
C GLY A 479 49.23 -0.48 19.39
N ASP A 480 49.05 -1.81 19.34
CA ASP A 480 47.87 -2.44 18.74
C ASP A 480 46.69 -2.50 19.73
N THR A 481 45.47 -2.48 19.19
CA THR A 481 44.25 -2.74 19.97
C THR A 481 44.16 -4.21 20.35
N ALA A 482 43.99 -4.50 21.64
CA ALA A 482 43.78 -5.82 22.20
C ALA A 482 42.53 -5.83 23.10
N PHE A 483 41.94 -7.01 23.30
CA PHE A 483 40.70 -7.20 24.07
C PHE A 483 40.95 -8.16 25.23
N ARG A 484 40.29 -7.96 26.38
CA ARG A 484 40.39 -8.85 27.56
C ARG A 484 39.10 -9.60 27.89
N GLY A 485 37.97 -9.13 27.39
CA GLY A 485 36.68 -9.76 27.58
C GLY A 485 36.13 -10.34 26.28
N ASN A 486 35.07 -11.13 26.40
CA ASN A 486 34.43 -11.81 25.29
C ASN A 486 33.03 -11.22 25.06
N LEU A 487 32.57 -11.23 23.81
CA LEU A 487 31.17 -10.95 23.49
C LEU A 487 30.28 -12.09 23.97
N MET A 488 29.10 -11.77 24.50
CA MET A 488 28.17 -12.73 25.11
C MET A 488 27.11 -13.26 24.13
N ASN A 489 27.10 -12.78 22.88
CA ASN A 489 26.17 -13.18 21.83
C ASN A 489 26.82 -14.06 20.76
N ASP A 490 26.27 -15.26 20.57
CA ASP A 490 26.55 -16.11 19.42
C ASP A 490 25.96 -15.48 18.14
N PHE A 491 26.82 -14.89 17.30
CA PHE A 491 26.45 -14.36 15.98
C PHE A 491 26.07 -15.50 15.02
N SER A 492 24.86 -16.04 15.17
CA SER A 492 24.26 -17.04 14.29
C SER A 492 23.70 -16.44 12.99
N GLY A 493 24.53 -15.63 12.31
CA GLY A 493 24.24 -15.13 10.97
C GLY A 493 23.96 -16.28 10.02
N ARG A 494 22.74 -16.35 9.47
CA ARG A 494 22.28 -17.47 8.64
C ARG A 494 22.97 -17.46 7.27
N ILE A 495 24.07 -18.19 7.16
CA ILE A 495 24.74 -18.51 5.90
C ILE A 495 23.73 -19.15 4.93
N LYS A 496 23.79 -18.79 3.64
CA LYS A 496 22.92 -19.35 2.58
C LYS A 496 23.01 -20.89 2.58
N ARG A 497 21.86 -21.56 2.52
CA ARG A 497 21.73 -23.01 2.78
C ARG A 497 22.35 -23.93 1.73
N ASP A 498 22.78 -23.40 0.58
CA ASP A 498 23.10 -24.22 -0.59
C ASP A 498 24.54 -24.79 -0.60
N GLU A 499 25.40 -24.38 0.35
CA GLU A 499 26.79 -24.87 0.50
C GLU A 499 27.11 -25.34 1.93
N TRP A 500 26.21 -26.07 2.60
CA TRP A 500 26.52 -26.60 3.93
C TRP A 500 27.42 -27.84 3.89
N LYS A 501 28.73 -27.63 4.08
CA LYS A 501 29.60 -28.57 4.79
C LYS A 501 29.85 -28.01 6.20
N PRO A 502 29.84 -28.83 7.27
CA PRO A 502 30.21 -28.35 8.59
C PRO A 502 31.66 -27.82 8.54
N PRO A 503 31.90 -26.52 8.84
CA PRO A 503 33.24 -25.94 8.72
C PRO A 503 34.17 -26.57 9.76
N LYS A 504 35.31 -27.10 9.31
CA LYS A 504 36.34 -27.67 10.19
C LYS A 504 37.18 -26.53 10.79
N GLY A 505 37.40 -26.57 12.10
CA GLY A 505 38.15 -25.56 12.85
C GLY A 505 37.27 -24.46 13.45
N GLU A 506 37.90 -23.43 14.01
CA GLU A 506 37.24 -22.30 14.70
C GLU A 506 36.98 -21.11 13.77
N LEU A 507 37.80 -20.92 12.73
CA LEU A 507 37.65 -19.84 11.75
C LEU A 507 36.29 -19.94 11.01
N ARG A 508 35.59 -18.80 10.88
CA ARG A 508 34.36 -18.67 10.09
C ARG A 508 34.54 -17.52 9.10
N THR A 509 34.36 -17.80 7.81
CA THR A 509 34.33 -16.77 6.77
C THR A 509 32.86 -16.53 6.40
N VAL A 510 32.42 -15.28 6.47
CA VAL A 510 31.05 -14.87 6.11
C VAL A 510 31.14 -13.80 5.03
N THR A 511 30.46 -14.02 3.90
CA THR A 511 30.32 -13.00 2.86
C THR A 511 29.18 -12.06 3.25
N VAL A 512 29.50 -10.79 3.44
CA VAL A 512 28.53 -9.72 3.74
C VAL A 512 28.43 -8.75 2.57
N ALA A 513 27.28 -8.10 2.44
CA ALA A 513 27.11 -6.96 1.54
C ALA A 513 27.26 -5.66 2.35
N LEU A 514 27.89 -4.65 1.75
CA LEU A 514 28.01 -3.31 2.31
C LEU A 514 27.06 -2.35 1.58
N ASP A 515 26.60 -1.32 2.29
CA ASP A 515 25.77 -0.26 1.74
C ASP A 515 26.55 0.54 0.68
N THR A 516 25.99 0.69 -0.52
CA THR A 516 26.66 1.38 -1.63
C THR A 516 26.67 2.89 -1.54
N ALA A 517 25.75 3.52 -0.82
CA ALA A 517 25.76 4.96 -0.62
C ALA A 517 26.82 5.34 0.43
N GLN A 518 26.88 4.61 1.55
CA GLN A 518 27.95 4.73 2.53
C GLN A 518 29.31 4.40 1.89
N TYR A 519 29.41 3.25 1.19
CA TYR A 519 30.61 2.91 0.45
C TYR A 519 30.95 3.97 -0.60
N HIS A 520 30.02 4.56 -1.34
CA HIS A 520 30.35 5.66 -2.28
C HIS A 520 30.76 6.96 -1.55
N MET A 521 30.28 7.23 -0.33
CA MET A 521 30.76 8.36 0.48
C MET A 521 32.21 8.13 0.93
N ASP A 522 32.52 6.93 1.42
CA ASP A 522 33.86 6.53 1.85
C ASP A 522 34.83 6.32 0.65
N VAL A 523 34.27 5.88 -0.48
CA VAL A 523 34.93 5.39 -1.70
C VAL A 523 34.50 6.23 -2.92
N SER A 524 34.34 7.54 -2.68
CA SER A 524 34.64 8.56 -3.71
C SER A 524 36.14 8.61 -4.05
N ASN A 525 36.92 7.67 -3.47
CA ASN A 525 38.14 7.05 -3.99
C ASN A 525 37.88 5.62 -4.58
N ILE A 526 37.02 5.49 -5.61
CA ILE A 526 36.85 4.32 -6.55
C ILE A 526 35.73 3.26 -6.26
N ALA A 527 34.48 3.61 -6.60
CA ALA A 527 33.42 2.83 -7.30
C ALA A 527 32.94 1.40 -6.88
N ASP A 528 31.61 1.26 -6.77
CA ASP A 528 30.70 0.12 -7.13
C ASP A 528 30.94 -1.31 -6.56
N LYS A 529 29.96 -2.12 -6.05
CA LYS A 529 28.47 -2.20 -6.04
C LYS A 529 27.99 -3.09 -4.85
N GLY A 530 26.67 -3.17 -4.52
CA GLY A 530 26.16 -3.75 -3.25
C GLY A 530 24.91 -4.66 -3.31
N ALA A 531 24.18 -4.78 -2.18
CA ALA A 531 22.96 -5.61 -2.02
C ALA A 531 21.98 -5.09 -0.90
N GLU A 532 20.96 -5.90 -0.56
CA GLU A 532 19.58 -5.53 -0.13
C GLU A 532 19.31 -5.51 1.40
N ASP A 533 18.33 -4.70 1.86
CA ASP A 533 17.81 -4.64 3.26
C ASP A 533 16.38 -4.00 3.37
N VAL A 534 15.73 -3.99 4.54
CA VAL A 534 14.38 -3.41 4.79
C VAL A 534 14.27 -1.94 4.37
N TYR A 535 15.31 -1.13 4.60
CA TYR A 535 15.34 0.25 4.13
C TYR A 535 15.24 0.37 2.60
N GLU A 536 15.69 -0.65 1.85
CA GLU A 536 15.48 -0.73 0.40
C GLU A 536 13.99 -0.80 0.07
N SER A 537 13.17 -1.53 0.84
CA SER A 537 11.72 -1.63 0.55
C SER A 537 10.99 -0.28 0.67
N ILE A 538 11.38 0.58 1.61
CA ILE A 538 10.83 1.94 1.75
C ILE A 538 11.44 2.89 0.70
N ARG A 539 12.72 2.72 0.35
CA ARG A 539 13.40 3.48 -0.70
C ARG A 539 12.84 3.15 -2.10
N ASP A 540 12.55 1.89 -2.38
CA ASP A 540 11.84 1.39 -3.56
C ASP A 540 10.44 1.99 -3.64
N LEU A 541 9.69 2.01 -2.52
CA LEU A 541 8.39 2.69 -2.45
C LEU A 541 8.47 4.19 -2.78
N MET A 542 9.52 4.88 -2.32
CA MET A 542 9.76 6.29 -2.66
C MET A 542 10.20 6.51 -4.12
N ASN A 543 10.79 5.50 -4.75
CA ASN A 543 11.20 5.52 -6.16
C ASN A 543 10.05 5.14 -7.12
N GLU A 544 9.23 4.13 -6.78
CA GLU A 544 8.02 3.73 -7.50
C GLU A 544 6.92 4.82 -7.40
N TYR A 545 5.90 4.73 -8.26
CA TYR A 545 4.67 5.51 -8.09
C TYR A 545 3.75 4.73 -7.14
N CYS A 546 3.68 5.15 -5.88
CA CYS A 546 2.73 4.59 -4.91
C CYS A 546 1.30 4.94 -5.34
N ILE A 547 0.49 3.93 -5.71
CA ILE A 547 -0.92 4.12 -6.07
C ILE A 547 -1.80 3.45 -5.02
N VAL A 548 -2.38 4.29 -4.16
CA VAL A 548 -3.43 3.95 -3.19
C VAL A 548 -4.79 4.06 -3.91
N PRO A 549 -5.82 3.27 -3.57
CA PRO A 549 -7.15 3.48 -4.13
C PRO A 549 -7.63 4.94 -3.99
N LYS A 550 -8.08 5.55 -5.09
CA LYS A 550 -8.41 6.99 -5.16
C LYS A 550 -9.49 7.47 -4.18
N TRP A 551 -10.32 6.56 -3.68
CA TRP A 551 -11.31 6.83 -2.64
C TRP A 551 -10.70 6.90 -1.23
N LEU A 552 -9.54 6.28 -1.02
CA LEU A 552 -8.78 6.28 0.22
C LEU A 552 -7.70 7.38 0.25
N GLU A 553 -7.10 7.73 -0.90
CA GLU A 553 -5.98 8.68 -1.02
C GLU A 553 -6.13 9.98 -0.22
N ASN A 554 -7.27 10.68 -0.33
CA ASN A 554 -7.48 11.93 0.41
C ASN A 554 -7.58 11.69 1.92
N ILE A 555 -8.32 10.64 2.33
CA ILE A 555 -8.56 10.31 3.75
C ILE A 555 -7.25 9.89 4.42
N PHE A 556 -6.44 9.08 3.72
CA PHE A 556 -5.12 8.66 4.14
C PHE A 556 -4.15 9.85 4.35
N LEU A 557 -4.23 10.88 3.50
CA LEU A 557 -3.46 12.12 3.67
C LEU A 557 -4.07 13.11 4.68
N GLY A 558 -5.18 12.76 5.34
CA GLY A 558 -5.86 13.61 6.34
C GLY A 558 -6.75 14.70 5.77
N TYR A 559 -7.16 14.58 4.51
CA TYR A 559 -7.91 15.61 3.78
C TYR A 559 -9.33 15.15 3.39
N GLY A 560 -10.24 16.13 3.35
CA GLY A 560 -11.60 15.92 2.87
C GLY A 560 -12.57 15.47 3.96
N ASP A 561 -13.60 14.73 3.54
CA ASP A 561 -14.61 14.18 4.43
C ASP A 561 -14.22 12.75 4.84
N PRO A 562 -14.01 12.45 6.13
CA PRO A 562 -13.63 11.11 6.59
C PRO A 562 -14.72 10.06 6.32
N SER A 563 -15.98 10.46 6.12
CA SER A 563 -17.07 9.54 5.74
C SER A 563 -17.07 9.16 4.25
N ALA A 564 -16.21 9.76 3.41
CA ALA A 564 -16.23 9.53 1.97
C ALA A 564 -15.87 8.08 1.55
N ALA A 565 -15.16 7.33 2.40
CA ALA A 565 -14.87 5.90 2.21
C ALA A 565 -15.84 4.96 2.96
N GLN A 566 -16.84 5.48 3.67
CA GLN A 566 -17.90 4.66 4.22
C GLN A 566 -18.68 4.01 3.08
N TRP A 567 -19.04 2.73 3.24
CA TRP A 567 -19.67 1.94 2.18
C TRP A 567 -20.91 2.60 1.56
N THR A 568 -21.73 3.30 2.34
CA THR A 568 -22.91 4.04 1.87
C THR A 568 -22.62 5.08 0.77
N ASN A 569 -21.39 5.59 0.70
CA ASN A 569 -20.93 6.56 -0.29
C ASN A 569 -20.23 5.90 -1.51
N MET A 570 -20.06 4.58 -1.51
CA MET A 570 -19.31 3.84 -2.54
C MET A 570 -20.21 3.43 -3.72
N PRO A 571 -19.68 3.44 -4.98
CA PRO A 571 -20.51 3.33 -6.19
C PRO A 571 -20.94 1.90 -6.58
N ASP A 572 -20.24 0.88 -6.09
CA ASP A 572 -20.30 -0.50 -6.61
C ASP A 572 -20.74 -1.50 -5.52
N LEU A 573 -21.86 -1.20 -4.86
CA LEU A 573 -22.42 -1.96 -3.73
C LEU A 573 -22.97 -3.35 -4.11
N LEU A 574 -22.80 -4.31 -3.18
CA LEU A 574 -23.48 -5.59 -3.22
C LEU A 574 -24.94 -5.42 -2.77
N GLU A 575 -25.86 -5.32 -3.73
CA GLU A 575 -27.29 -5.07 -3.47
C GLU A 575 -28.02 -6.25 -2.80
N THR A 576 -27.55 -7.48 -3.02
CA THR A 576 -28.07 -8.69 -2.35
C THR A 576 -26.88 -9.51 -1.87
N VAL A 577 -26.82 -9.77 -0.56
CA VAL A 577 -25.75 -10.54 0.08
C VAL A 577 -26.36 -11.77 0.76
N ASP A 578 -25.73 -12.92 0.57
CA ASP A 578 -25.99 -14.14 1.32
C ASP A 578 -25.21 -14.13 2.65
N PHE A 579 -25.91 -13.97 3.77
CA PHE A 579 -25.30 -13.89 5.10
C PHE A 579 -25.00 -15.26 5.72
N LYS A 580 -25.31 -16.37 5.03
CA LYS A 580 -25.00 -17.74 5.46
C LYS A 580 -25.42 -18.02 6.90
N ASP A 581 -24.46 -18.34 7.76
CA ASP A 581 -24.59 -18.74 9.16
C ASP A 581 -24.41 -17.57 10.15
N THR A 582 -24.36 -16.33 9.67
CA THR A 582 -24.25 -15.13 10.53
C THR A 582 -25.39 -15.07 11.55
N PHE A 583 -26.60 -15.49 11.16
CA PHE A 583 -27.78 -15.49 12.02
C PHE A 583 -28.21 -16.91 12.42
N VAL A 584 -27.98 -17.25 13.69
CA VAL A 584 -28.45 -18.51 14.33
C VAL A 584 -29.94 -18.80 14.13
N ASP A 585 -30.81 -17.78 14.21
CA ASP A 585 -32.26 -17.92 14.07
C ASP A 585 -32.92 -16.65 13.52
N ALA A 586 -34.23 -16.70 13.23
CA ALA A 586 -34.97 -15.57 12.67
C ALA A 586 -35.18 -14.42 13.66
N ASP A 587 -35.18 -14.69 14.97
CA ASP A 587 -35.38 -13.67 16.01
C ASP A 587 -34.06 -12.96 16.35
N HIS A 588 -32.92 -13.62 16.16
CA HIS A 588 -31.58 -13.03 16.13
C HIS A 588 -31.53 -11.98 15.02
N LEU A 589 -31.94 -12.33 13.80
CA LEU A 589 -31.98 -11.40 12.68
C LEU A 589 -32.88 -10.19 12.99
N LYS A 590 -34.13 -10.41 13.44
CA LYS A 590 -35.02 -9.30 13.85
C LYS A 590 -34.38 -8.41 14.93
N GLY A 591 -33.70 -9.03 15.91
CA GLY A 591 -32.98 -8.32 16.97
C GLY A 591 -31.78 -7.52 16.47
N SER A 592 -31.15 -7.91 15.37
CA SER A 592 -30.06 -7.17 14.73
C SER A 592 -30.52 -5.93 13.96
N PHE A 593 -31.78 -5.85 13.53
CA PHE A 593 -32.32 -4.76 12.70
C PHE A 593 -33.50 -4.03 13.36
N VAL A 594 -33.30 -3.54 14.60
CA VAL A 594 -34.35 -2.91 15.44
C VAL A 594 -35.09 -1.75 14.75
N ASP A 595 -34.39 -0.98 13.92
CA ASP A 595 -34.92 0.23 13.25
C ASP A 595 -35.75 -0.07 11.99
N TYR A 596 -35.67 -1.29 11.45
CA TYR A 596 -36.30 -1.69 10.18
C TYR A 596 -37.50 -2.62 10.39
N GLU A 597 -38.39 -2.69 9.41
CA GLU A 597 -39.48 -3.68 9.39
C GLU A 597 -39.05 -4.89 8.54
N VAL A 598 -38.97 -6.08 9.13
CA VAL A 598 -38.39 -7.25 8.46
C VAL A 598 -39.48 -8.13 7.83
N SER A 599 -39.41 -8.30 6.51
CA SER A 599 -40.27 -9.18 5.72
C SER A 599 -39.51 -10.42 5.22
N PHE A 600 -40.07 -11.61 5.41
CA PHE A 600 -39.47 -12.89 4.97
C PHE A 600 -40.20 -13.43 3.74
N ILE A 601 -39.44 -13.67 2.66
CA ILE A 601 -39.95 -14.25 1.41
C ILE A 601 -39.26 -15.58 1.11
N ASN A 602 -40.02 -16.49 0.50
CA ASN A 602 -39.50 -17.69 -0.17
C ASN A 602 -38.85 -17.32 -1.52
N PRO A 603 -38.06 -18.22 -2.13
CA PRO A 603 -37.49 -17.99 -3.46
C PRO A 603 -38.56 -17.75 -4.55
N ASP A 604 -39.77 -18.27 -4.34
CA ASP A 604 -40.94 -18.12 -5.21
C ASP A 604 -41.70 -16.79 -5.00
N GLY A 605 -41.23 -15.93 -4.09
CA GLY A 605 -41.80 -14.61 -3.81
C GLY A 605 -43.01 -14.59 -2.86
N THR A 606 -43.43 -15.73 -2.32
CA THR A 606 -44.47 -15.83 -1.29
C THR A 606 -43.93 -15.51 0.11
N GLU A 607 -44.75 -14.97 1.00
CA GLU A 607 -44.37 -14.78 2.40
C GLU A 607 -44.05 -16.12 3.09
N ASN A 608 -42.96 -16.16 3.87
CA ASN A 608 -42.56 -17.35 4.61
C ASN A 608 -43.02 -17.28 6.08
N LEU A 609 -43.94 -18.17 6.46
CA LEU A 609 -44.47 -18.31 7.81
C LEU A 609 -43.49 -18.98 8.80
N ASN A 610 -42.50 -19.73 8.30
CA ASN A 610 -41.51 -20.47 9.10
C ASN A 610 -40.07 -20.20 8.60
N PRO A 611 -39.54 -18.98 8.76
CA PRO A 611 -38.19 -18.63 8.32
C PRO A 611 -37.12 -19.43 9.07
N ARG A 612 -36.16 -19.98 8.31
CA ARG A 612 -34.98 -20.67 8.83
C ARG A 612 -33.72 -20.14 8.11
N PRO A 613 -32.55 -20.09 8.78
CA PRO A 613 -31.29 -19.79 8.12
C PRO A 613 -30.94 -20.85 7.07
N PRO A 614 -30.13 -20.53 6.04
CA PRO A 614 -29.47 -19.24 5.79
C PRO A 614 -30.39 -18.15 5.21
N PHE A 615 -29.97 -16.89 5.38
CA PHE A 615 -30.71 -15.70 4.94
C PHE A 615 -29.93 -14.89 3.91
N LYS A 616 -30.57 -14.50 2.81
CA LYS A 616 -30.08 -13.44 1.91
C LYS A 616 -30.83 -12.15 2.19
N ILE A 617 -30.10 -11.05 2.30
CA ILE A 617 -30.68 -9.74 2.61
C ILE A 617 -30.45 -8.80 1.41
N LYS A 618 -31.51 -8.11 1.00
CA LYS A 618 -31.41 -6.99 0.04
C LYS A 618 -31.13 -5.71 0.83
N LEU A 619 -29.93 -5.16 0.69
CA LEU A 619 -29.48 -4.01 1.45
C LEU A 619 -29.91 -2.71 0.75
N PRO A 620 -30.78 -1.87 1.34
CA PRO A 620 -31.14 -0.59 0.74
C PRO A 620 -29.95 0.38 0.76
N ARG A 621 -29.85 1.22 -0.29
CA ARG A 621 -28.79 2.23 -0.42
C ARG A 621 -28.87 3.36 0.63
N THR A 622 -29.97 3.42 1.39
CA THR A 622 -30.28 4.42 2.42
C THR A 622 -30.24 3.87 3.84
N LEU A 623 -29.61 2.70 4.05
CA LEU A 623 -29.36 2.14 5.39
C LEU A 623 -28.70 3.20 6.28
N LYS A 624 -29.50 3.82 7.14
CA LYS A 624 -29.01 4.75 8.16
C LYS A 624 -28.28 3.91 9.20
N PRO A 625 -27.05 4.31 9.62
CA PRO A 625 -26.40 3.67 10.75
C PRO A 625 -27.29 3.79 11.97
N SER A 626 -27.35 2.74 12.78
CA SER A 626 -28.13 2.77 14.02
C SER A 626 -27.58 3.86 14.94
N ASN A 627 -28.44 4.47 15.78
CA ASN A 627 -28.04 5.54 16.72
C ASN A 627 -27.21 5.00 17.93
N GLY A 628 -26.23 4.13 17.67
CA GLY A 628 -25.23 3.62 18.63
C GLY A 628 -23.81 4.13 18.39
N ALA A 629 -23.48 4.60 17.18
CA ALA A 629 -22.19 5.23 16.90
C ALA A 629 -22.23 6.72 17.26
N LEU A 630 -21.44 7.15 18.25
CA LEU A 630 -21.40 8.53 18.78
C LEU A 630 -21.15 9.61 17.70
N THR A 631 -22.21 10.16 17.09
CA THR A 631 -22.14 11.30 16.15
C THR A 631 -22.02 12.63 16.90
N GLY A 632 -20.83 12.93 17.38
CA GLY A 632 -20.52 14.25 17.93
C GLY A 632 -20.45 15.33 16.85
N GLY A 633 -21.46 16.20 16.77
CA GLY A 633 -21.30 17.54 16.18
C GLY A 633 -22.22 17.97 15.04
N THR A 634 -23.50 18.25 15.33
CA THR A 634 -24.12 19.55 14.96
C THR A 634 -25.46 19.75 15.66
N THR A 635 -25.59 20.85 16.41
CA THR A 635 -26.84 21.27 17.04
C THR A 635 -27.76 21.95 16.02
N GLY A 636 -28.50 21.15 15.26
CA GLY A 636 -29.75 21.57 14.62
C GLY A 636 -30.92 21.02 15.42
N ILE A 637 -31.64 21.87 16.16
CA ILE A 637 -32.90 21.47 16.80
C ILE A 637 -33.96 21.38 15.71
N ASN A 638 -34.04 20.23 15.05
CA ASN A 638 -35.22 19.85 14.28
C ASN A 638 -36.20 19.18 15.24
N THR A 639 -37.40 19.75 15.30
CA THR A 639 -38.55 19.22 16.04
C THR A 639 -38.81 17.76 15.65
N VAL A 640 -39.13 16.94 16.66
CA VAL A 640 -39.33 15.49 16.48
C VAL A 640 -40.67 15.24 15.77
N ASP A 641 -40.65 15.15 14.44
CA ASP A 641 -41.80 14.69 13.67
C ASP A 641 -42.04 13.20 13.92
N ALA A 642 -43.01 12.89 14.78
CA ALA A 642 -43.33 11.55 15.26
C ALA A 642 -44.10 10.68 14.23
N ASN A 643 -43.69 10.72 12.96
CA ASN A 643 -44.26 9.94 11.86
C ASN A 643 -43.16 9.46 10.90
N CYS A 644 -42.29 8.58 11.38
CA CYS A 644 -41.32 7.87 10.53
C CYS A 644 -41.84 6.45 10.27
N GLN A 645 -42.30 6.18 9.04
CA GLN A 645 -42.56 4.82 8.58
C GLN A 645 -41.22 4.06 8.56
N LYS A 646 -41.15 2.89 9.19
CA LYS A 646 -39.94 2.06 9.15
C LYS A 646 -39.69 1.58 7.72
N GLU A 647 -38.44 1.65 7.26
CA GLU A 647 -38.09 1.07 5.95
C GLU A 647 -38.18 -0.46 6.03
N THR A 648 -38.82 -1.08 5.04
CA THR A 648 -39.01 -2.53 4.99
C THR A 648 -37.77 -3.22 4.39
N LEU A 649 -37.16 -4.12 5.16
CA LEU A 649 -36.11 -5.03 4.67
C LEU A 649 -36.73 -6.30 4.08
N ILE A 650 -36.28 -6.68 2.89
CA ILE A 650 -36.71 -7.89 2.19
C ILE A 650 -35.64 -8.97 2.36
N ILE A 651 -36.05 -10.11 2.91
CA ILE A 651 -35.16 -11.22 3.27
C ILE A 651 -35.62 -12.50 2.58
N GLU A 652 -34.77 -13.02 1.71
CA GLU A 652 -34.99 -14.28 1.02
C GLU A 652 -34.41 -15.43 1.87
N THR A 653 -35.30 -16.28 2.39
CA THR A 653 -34.92 -17.57 3.00
C THR A 653 -34.77 -18.61 1.91
N TYR A 654 -33.71 -19.43 1.96
CA TYR A 654 -33.55 -20.55 1.05
C TYR A 654 -33.08 -21.81 1.77
N THR A 655 -33.53 -22.97 1.32
CA THR A 655 -33.05 -24.25 1.89
C THR A 655 -31.63 -24.52 1.39
N PRO A 656 -30.64 -24.74 2.29
CA PRO A 656 -29.28 -25.03 1.86
C PRO A 656 -29.26 -26.37 1.09
N PRO A 657 -28.49 -26.47 0.00
CA PRO A 657 -28.47 -27.67 -0.80
C PRO A 657 -27.76 -28.79 -0.03
N ASP A 658 -28.22 -30.02 -0.23
CA ASP A 658 -27.79 -31.17 0.55
C ASP A 658 -26.26 -31.41 0.48
N PRO A 659 -25.55 -31.61 1.61
CA PRO A 659 -24.15 -32.03 1.59
C PRO A 659 -23.97 -33.46 1.05
N GLY A 660 -25.02 -34.28 1.07
CA GLY A 660 -24.93 -35.70 0.72
C GLY A 660 -24.69 -36.59 1.95
N PRO A 661 -24.47 -37.90 1.74
CA PRO A 661 -24.41 -38.90 2.81
C PRO A 661 -23.06 -38.92 3.56
N TYR A 662 -22.07 -38.14 3.13
CA TYR A 662 -20.70 -38.21 3.66
C TYR A 662 -20.53 -37.24 4.85
N PRO A 663 -20.13 -37.71 6.05
CA PRO A 663 -19.96 -36.85 7.22
C PRO A 663 -18.95 -35.71 7.02
N GLN A 664 -17.91 -35.95 6.20
CA GLN A 664 -16.88 -34.96 5.88
C GLN A 664 -17.36 -33.76 5.05
N ASP A 665 -18.51 -33.87 4.38
CA ASP A 665 -19.08 -32.80 3.55
C ASP A 665 -20.07 -31.91 4.33
N GLN A 666 -20.28 -32.18 5.63
CA GLN A 666 -21.15 -31.35 6.47
C GLN A 666 -20.46 -30.00 6.77
N PRO A 667 -21.06 -28.86 6.39
CA PRO A 667 -20.47 -27.55 6.58
C PRO A 667 -20.41 -27.20 8.07
N LYS A 668 -19.28 -26.64 8.52
CA LYS A 668 -19.12 -26.16 9.90
C LYS A 668 -19.89 -24.86 10.08
N GLN A 669 -20.76 -24.81 11.09
CA GLN A 669 -21.65 -23.67 11.32
C GLN A 669 -21.20 -22.80 12.50
N ASN A 670 -21.35 -21.49 12.35
CA ASN A 670 -21.27 -20.51 13.41
C ASN A 670 -22.24 -20.81 14.58
N SER A 671 -21.73 -20.76 15.81
CA SER A 671 -22.51 -20.82 17.05
C SER A 671 -22.67 -19.46 17.75
N VAL A 672 -21.99 -18.41 17.28
CA VAL A 672 -21.95 -17.08 17.90
C VAL A 672 -23.19 -16.27 17.52
N ARG A 673 -23.94 -15.79 18.52
CA ARG A 673 -25.04 -14.83 18.35
C ARG A 673 -24.48 -13.41 18.37
N PHE A 674 -24.23 -12.83 17.19
CA PHE A 674 -23.66 -11.49 17.05
C PHE A 674 -24.61 -10.40 17.56
N THR A 675 -24.03 -9.36 18.16
CA THR A 675 -24.77 -8.14 18.56
C THR A 675 -25.15 -7.30 17.33
N PRO A 676 -26.14 -6.40 17.41
CA PRO A 676 -26.50 -5.51 16.30
C PRO A 676 -25.29 -4.69 15.79
N ILE A 677 -24.42 -4.24 16.69
CA ILE A 677 -23.19 -3.49 16.35
C ILE A 677 -22.18 -4.37 15.60
N GLN A 678 -21.99 -5.63 16.01
CA GLN A 678 -21.15 -6.58 15.28
C GLN A 678 -21.75 -6.92 13.90
N VAL A 679 -23.07 -7.02 13.78
CA VAL A 679 -23.75 -7.21 12.49
C VAL A 679 -23.59 -5.98 11.60
N GLU A 680 -23.68 -4.75 12.13
CA GLU A 680 -23.38 -3.51 11.38
C GLU A 680 -21.92 -3.49 10.90
N ALA A 681 -20.97 -3.92 11.74
CA ALA A 681 -19.56 -4.08 11.36
C ALA A 681 -19.36 -5.16 10.27
N ILE A 682 -20.08 -6.29 10.33
CA ILE A 682 -20.06 -7.32 9.28
C ILE A 682 -20.62 -6.76 7.96
N ILE A 683 -21.75 -6.06 8.00
CA ILE A 683 -22.37 -5.42 6.82
C ILE A 683 -21.42 -4.39 6.19
N SER A 684 -20.72 -3.59 7.01
CA SER A 684 -19.72 -2.64 6.51
C SER A 684 -18.51 -3.36 5.90
N GLY A 685 -18.00 -4.40 6.55
CA GLY A 685 -16.78 -5.12 6.14
C GLY A 685 -16.92 -5.98 4.88
N ILE A 686 -18.14 -6.38 4.50
CA ILE A 686 -18.42 -7.12 3.25
C ILE A 686 -18.65 -6.20 2.04
N GLN A 687 -18.88 -4.91 2.27
CA GLN A 687 -19.09 -3.92 1.21
C GLN A 687 -17.77 -3.21 0.84
N PRO A 688 -17.63 -2.68 -0.39
CA PRO A 688 -16.47 -1.87 -0.74
C PRO A 688 -16.39 -0.61 0.13
N GLY A 689 -15.19 -0.27 0.60
CA GLY A 689 -14.93 0.94 1.40
C GLY A 689 -13.86 0.71 2.47
N LEU A 690 -13.76 1.65 3.41
CA LEU A 690 -12.97 1.52 4.64
C LEU A 690 -13.92 1.19 5.81
N THR A 691 -13.66 0.09 6.50
CA THR A 691 -14.37 -0.29 7.74
C THR A 691 -13.40 -0.31 8.90
N MET A 692 -13.64 0.55 9.90
CA MET A 692 -12.84 0.60 11.14
C MET A 692 -13.67 0.05 12.30
N VAL A 693 -13.24 -1.07 12.88
CA VAL A 693 -13.93 -1.73 14.00
C VAL A 693 -13.19 -1.45 15.30
N VAL A 694 -13.72 -0.52 16.10
CA VAL A 694 -13.19 -0.22 17.44
C VAL A 694 -13.95 -1.04 18.47
N GLY A 695 -13.23 -1.89 19.21
CA GLY A 695 -13.81 -2.72 20.27
C GLY A 695 -12.82 -2.94 21.42
N PRO A 696 -13.23 -2.74 22.69
CA PRO A 696 -12.43 -3.11 23.86
C PRO A 696 -11.95 -4.57 23.86
N PRO A 697 -10.99 -4.96 24.71
CA PRO A 697 -10.62 -6.36 24.93
C PRO A 697 -11.87 -7.23 25.24
N GLY A 698 -11.89 -8.47 24.74
CA GLY A 698 -13.01 -9.40 24.96
C GLY A 698 -14.29 -9.19 24.14
N THR A 699 -14.40 -8.14 23.31
CA THR A 699 -15.62 -7.83 22.53
C THR A 699 -15.86 -8.66 21.25
N GLY A 700 -15.16 -9.79 21.08
CA GLY A 700 -15.36 -10.68 19.92
C GLY A 700 -14.93 -10.08 18.56
N LYS A 701 -13.90 -9.22 18.55
CA LYS A 701 -13.35 -8.63 17.32
C LYS A 701 -12.93 -9.69 16.31
N THR A 702 -12.15 -10.68 16.74
CA THR A 702 -11.67 -11.81 15.92
C THR A 702 -12.85 -12.63 15.38
N ASP A 703 -13.90 -12.87 16.16
CA ASP A 703 -15.11 -13.59 15.70
C ASP A 703 -15.86 -12.80 14.62
N THR A 704 -15.90 -11.46 14.76
CA THR A 704 -16.48 -10.54 13.77
C THR A 704 -15.66 -10.54 12.47
N ALA A 705 -14.33 -10.49 12.58
CA ALA A 705 -13.40 -10.56 11.45
C ALA A 705 -13.50 -11.90 10.69
N VAL A 706 -13.54 -13.02 11.42
CA VAL A 706 -13.72 -14.36 10.85
C VAL A 706 -15.07 -14.51 10.15
N GLN A 707 -16.14 -13.89 10.68
CA GLN A 707 -17.44 -13.91 10.00
C GLN A 707 -17.45 -13.05 8.72
N ILE A 708 -16.77 -11.89 8.70
CA ILE A 708 -16.56 -11.10 7.48
C ILE A 708 -15.85 -11.94 6.41
N LEU A 709 -14.77 -12.64 6.79
CA LEU A 709 -14.03 -13.54 5.90
C LEU A 709 -14.90 -14.67 5.35
N ASN A 710 -15.74 -15.29 6.19
CA ASN A 710 -16.66 -16.35 5.78
C ASN A 710 -17.67 -15.85 4.73
N VAL A 711 -18.30 -14.70 4.99
CA VAL A 711 -19.29 -14.10 4.09
C VAL A 711 -18.63 -13.66 2.77
N LEU A 712 -17.45 -13.03 2.81
CA LEU A 712 -16.68 -12.66 1.61
C LEU A 712 -16.30 -13.89 0.78
N TYR A 713 -15.79 -14.95 1.41
CA TYR A 713 -15.38 -16.19 0.74
C TYR A 713 -16.53 -16.83 -0.08
N HIS A 714 -17.75 -16.85 0.47
CA HIS A 714 -18.90 -17.44 -0.21
C HIS A 714 -19.57 -16.52 -1.25
N ASN A 715 -19.65 -15.21 -1.00
CA ASN A 715 -20.28 -14.27 -1.93
C ASN A 715 -19.34 -13.90 -3.10
N CYS A 716 -18.03 -13.83 -2.84
CA CYS A 716 -17.01 -13.42 -3.80
C CYS A 716 -15.93 -14.52 -3.99
N PRO A 717 -16.27 -15.75 -4.43
CA PRO A 717 -15.37 -16.90 -4.42
C PRO A 717 -14.18 -16.82 -5.40
N SER A 718 -14.13 -15.79 -6.24
CA SER A 718 -12.99 -15.45 -7.13
C SER A 718 -12.04 -14.40 -6.54
N GLN A 719 -12.45 -13.68 -5.50
CA GLN A 719 -11.61 -12.70 -4.81
C GLN A 719 -10.63 -13.40 -3.86
N ARG A 720 -9.61 -12.66 -3.45
CA ARG A 720 -8.68 -13.04 -2.40
C ARG A 720 -8.62 -12.01 -1.29
N THR A 721 -8.43 -12.51 -0.07
CA THR A 721 -8.24 -11.68 1.11
C THR A 721 -6.82 -11.86 1.66
N LEU A 722 -6.12 -10.74 1.79
CA LEU A 722 -4.86 -10.63 2.51
C LEU A 722 -5.18 -10.28 3.97
N ILE A 723 -4.60 -11.03 4.91
CA ILE A 723 -4.73 -10.80 6.36
C ILE A 723 -3.37 -10.39 6.92
N ILE A 724 -3.35 -9.29 7.65
CA ILE A 724 -2.17 -8.75 8.32
C ILE A 724 -2.45 -8.68 9.83
N THR A 725 -1.50 -9.16 10.63
CA THR A 725 -1.50 -8.99 12.09
C THR A 725 -0.21 -8.34 12.56
N HIS A 726 -0.19 -7.78 13.77
CA HIS A 726 1.06 -7.41 14.43
C HIS A 726 1.78 -8.67 14.94
N SER A 727 1.07 -9.49 15.72
CA SER A 727 1.63 -10.68 16.37
C SER A 727 1.34 -12.00 15.63
N ASN A 728 2.23 -12.98 15.84
CA ASN A 728 1.99 -14.37 15.45
C ASN A 728 0.87 -15.04 16.26
N GLN A 729 0.61 -14.58 17.49
CA GLN A 729 -0.44 -15.14 18.35
C GLN A 729 -1.84 -14.78 17.83
N ALA A 730 -2.09 -13.51 17.49
CA ALA A 730 -3.36 -13.11 16.88
C ALA A 730 -3.62 -13.88 15.57
N LEU A 731 -2.56 -14.15 14.79
CA LEU A 731 -2.67 -14.98 13.59
C LEU A 731 -3.06 -16.43 13.93
N ASN A 732 -2.48 -17.03 14.98
CA ASN A 732 -2.89 -18.37 15.46
C ASN A 732 -4.38 -18.38 15.84
N ASP A 733 -4.81 -17.47 16.72
CA ASP A 733 -6.18 -17.36 17.24
C ASP A 733 -7.20 -17.18 16.09
N LEU A 734 -6.84 -16.39 15.09
CA LEU A 734 -7.66 -16.15 13.90
C LEU A 734 -7.73 -17.39 12.99
N PHE A 735 -6.64 -18.14 12.79
CA PHE A 735 -6.66 -19.39 12.01
C PHE A 735 -7.49 -20.48 12.69
N GLU A 736 -7.35 -20.66 14.00
CA GLU A 736 -8.16 -21.63 14.76
C GLU A 736 -9.65 -21.35 14.60
N LYS A 737 -10.05 -20.08 14.62
CA LYS A 737 -11.45 -19.67 14.41
C LYS A 737 -11.91 -19.81 12.95
N ILE A 738 -11.06 -19.54 11.95
CA ILE A 738 -11.38 -19.82 10.54
C ILE A 738 -11.59 -21.33 10.32
N MET A 739 -10.77 -22.18 10.93
CA MET A 739 -10.89 -23.64 10.83
C MET A 739 -12.22 -24.17 11.41
N GLN A 740 -12.92 -23.39 12.23
CA GLN A 740 -14.26 -23.70 12.76
C GLN A 740 -15.41 -23.24 11.84
N ARG A 741 -15.12 -22.69 10.65
CA ARG A 741 -16.11 -22.22 9.64
C ARG A 741 -16.09 -23.08 8.38
N ASP A 742 -17.03 -22.83 7.46
CA ASP A 742 -17.16 -23.49 6.16
C ASP A 742 -16.12 -23.02 5.13
N VAL A 743 -14.86 -22.90 5.57
CA VAL A 743 -13.72 -22.48 4.74
C VAL A 743 -12.74 -23.65 4.62
N PRO A 744 -12.60 -24.27 3.43
CA PRO A 744 -11.68 -25.38 3.22
C PRO A 744 -10.22 -24.97 3.48
N ALA A 745 -9.55 -25.74 4.35
CA ALA A 745 -8.14 -25.52 4.73
C ALA A 745 -7.17 -25.43 3.53
N ARG A 746 -7.55 -25.99 2.37
CA ARG A 746 -6.76 -25.92 1.13
C ARG A 746 -6.59 -24.50 0.55
N TYR A 747 -7.48 -23.58 0.89
CA TYR A 747 -7.42 -22.18 0.43
C TYR A 747 -6.74 -21.23 1.42
N LEU A 748 -6.30 -21.74 2.57
CA LEU A 748 -5.61 -21.01 3.63
C LEU A 748 -4.09 -21.16 3.49
N LEU A 749 -3.36 -20.06 3.64
CA LEU A 749 -1.90 -20.03 3.63
C LEU A 749 -1.38 -19.06 4.70
N ARG A 750 -0.44 -19.53 5.54
CA ARG A 750 0.32 -18.70 6.49
C ARG A 750 1.74 -18.48 5.95
N LEU A 751 2.22 -17.24 6.04
CA LEU A 751 3.59 -16.84 5.70
C LEU A 751 4.19 -16.08 6.91
N GLY A 752 5.43 -16.39 7.30
CA GLY A 752 6.02 -15.74 8.48
C GLY A 752 7.32 -16.37 8.99
N GLN A 753 7.83 -15.85 10.11
CA GLN A 753 8.68 -16.64 11.02
C GLN A 753 7.75 -17.37 11.99
N GLY A 754 8.03 -18.63 12.32
CA GLY A 754 7.12 -19.47 13.10
C GLY A 754 5.99 -20.13 12.28
N GLU A 755 6.17 -20.38 10.98
CA GLU A 755 5.13 -21.02 10.12
C GLU A 755 4.65 -22.40 10.66
N GLN A 756 5.43 -23.04 11.54
CA GLN A 756 5.22 -24.38 12.10
C GLN A 756 4.69 -24.39 13.56
N GLU A 757 4.44 -23.23 14.18
CA GLU A 757 4.13 -23.12 15.62
C GLU A 757 2.62 -23.15 15.97
N LEU A 758 1.75 -23.56 15.04
CA LEU A 758 0.33 -23.80 15.34
C LEU A 758 0.15 -25.09 16.16
N ALA A 759 -0.66 -25.01 17.21
CA ALA A 759 -1.10 -26.17 18.00
C ALA A 759 -2.22 -26.97 17.30
N THR A 760 -2.07 -27.21 15.99
CA THR A 760 -3.06 -27.91 15.16
C THR A 760 -2.40 -29.00 14.31
N ASP A 761 -3.10 -30.11 14.07
CA ASP A 761 -2.60 -31.25 13.27
C ASP A 761 -2.29 -30.90 11.79
N LEU A 762 -2.63 -29.69 11.33
CA LEU A 762 -2.40 -29.22 9.97
C LEU A 762 -1.32 -28.14 9.93
N ASP A 763 -0.28 -28.37 9.13
CA ASP A 763 0.75 -27.39 8.84
C ASP A 763 0.30 -26.42 7.72
N PHE A 764 0.17 -25.13 8.07
CA PHE A 764 -0.24 -24.04 7.16
C PHE A 764 0.94 -23.28 6.54
N SER A 765 2.18 -23.69 6.82
CA SER A 765 3.40 -23.19 6.17
C SER A 765 3.43 -23.46 4.67
N ARG A 766 4.31 -22.79 3.93
CA ARG A 766 4.46 -23.07 2.48
C ARG A 766 4.80 -24.53 2.21
N GLN A 767 5.69 -25.11 3.03
CA GLN A 767 6.11 -26.51 2.88
C GLN A 767 5.00 -27.48 3.29
N GLY A 768 4.36 -27.21 4.43
CA GLY A 768 3.24 -28.00 4.97
C GLY A 768 2.06 -28.07 4.02
N ARG A 769 1.64 -26.92 3.46
CA ARG A 769 0.59 -26.87 2.45
C ARG A 769 0.96 -27.64 1.19
N VAL A 770 2.19 -27.52 0.68
CA VAL A 770 2.65 -28.31 -0.50
C VAL A 770 2.61 -29.81 -0.20
N ASN A 771 3.13 -30.24 0.96
CA ASN A 771 3.13 -31.64 1.38
C ASN A 771 1.69 -32.18 1.54
N SER A 772 0.82 -31.40 2.20
CA SER A 772 -0.61 -31.71 2.38
C SER A 772 -1.34 -31.89 1.05
N MET A 773 -1.08 -31.03 0.05
CA MET A 773 -1.66 -31.17 -1.30
C MET A 773 -1.15 -32.40 -2.04
N LEU A 774 0.13 -32.77 -1.87
CA LEU A 774 0.71 -33.97 -2.49
C LEU A 774 0.15 -35.27 -1.88
N VAL A 775 -0.01 -35.33 -0.56
CA VAL A 775 -0.68 -36.45 0.13
C VAL A 775 -2.14 -36.52 -0.30
N ARG A 776 -2.86 -35.40 -0.27
CA ARG A 776 -4.27 -35.32 -0.67
C ARG A 776 -4.49 -35.73 -2.14
N ARG A 777 -3.57 -35.39 -3.05
CA ARG A 777 -3.59 -35.89 -4.44
C ARG A 777 -3.61 -37.42 -4.49
N LEU A 778 -2.76 -38.09 -3.71
CA LEU A 778 -2.69 -39.57 -3.70
C LEU A 778 -3.98 -40.20 -3.12
N GLU A 779 -4.54 -39.62 -2.04
CA GLU A 779 -5.84 -40.04 -1.50
C GLU A 779 -6.96 -39.95 -2.54
N LEU A 780 -7.07 -38.79 -3.21
CA LEU A 780 -8.11 -38.52 -4.21
C LEU A 780 -7.95 -39.43 -5.44
N LEU A 781 -6.73 -39.71 -5.88
CA LEU A 781 -6.48 -40.65 -6.98
C LEU A 781 -6.88 -42.08 -6.62
N SER A 782 -6.61 -42.54 -5.39
CA SER A 782 -7.06 -43.87 -4.96
C SER A 782 -8.59 -43.97 -4.83
N GLU A 783 -9.27 -42.87 -4.48
CA GLU A 783 -10.74 -42.80 -4.56
C GLU A 783 -11.26 -42.86 -6.01
N VAL A 784 -10.51 -42.33 -6.98
CA VAL A 784 -10.82 -42.51 -8.42
C VAL A 784 -10.63 -43.96 -8.86
N GLU A 785 -9.56 -44.65 -8.44
CA GLU A 785 -9.38 -46.09 -8.68
C GLU A 785 -10.52 -46.91 -8.07
N ARG A 786 -10.95 -46.56 -6.85
CA ARG A 786 -12.08 -47.21 -6.16
C ARG A 786 -13.40 -46.98 -6.92
N LEU A 787 -13.60 -45.78 -7.47
CA LEU A 787 -14.76 -45.46 -8.30
C LEU A 787 -14.72 -46.20 -9.64
N ALA A 788 -13.56 -46.26 -10.31
CA ALA A 788 -13.36 -47.02 -11.55
C ALA A 788 -13.68 -48.52 -11.37
N ARG A 789 -13.15 -49.14 -10.32
CA ARG A 789 -13.50 -50.52 -9.90
C ARG A 789 -15.00 -50.71 -9.72
N SER A 790 -15.67 -49.78 -9.02
CA SER A 790 -17.13 -49.86 -8.80
C SER A 790 -17.95 -49.73 -10.08
N LEU A 791 -17.41 -49.06 -11.11
CA LEU A 791 -18.01 -48.90 -12.43
C LEU A 791 -17.56 -49.97 -13.44
N GLN A 792 -16.78 -50.97 -13.00
CA GLN A 792 -16.22 -52.04 -13.83
C GLN A 792 -15.36 -51.51 -15.00
N LEU A 793 -14.59 -50.44 -14.75
CA LEU A 793 -13.66 -49.84 -15.69
C LEU A 793 -12.20 -50.12 -15.30
N PRO A 794 -11.26 -50.07 -16.26
CA PRO A 794 -9.82 -50.14 -15.98
C PRO A 794 -9.36 -49.15 -14.89
N GLU A 795 -8.43 -49.59 -14.03
CA GLU A 795 -7.94 -48.81 -12.89
C GLU A 795 -6.84 -47.81 -13.27
N ASP A 796 -6.28 -47.91 -14.47
CA ASP A 796 -5.22 -47.05 -15.01
C ASP A 796 -5.63 -45.57 -15.14
N VAL A 797 -6.94 -45.30 -15.14
CA VAL A 797 -7.51 -43.95 -15.03
C VAL A 797 -7.08 -43.21 -13.77
N GLY A 798 -6.68 -43.92 -12.70
CA GLY A 798 -6.26 -43.36 -11.42
C GLY A 798 -4.80 -42.89 -11.33
N TYR A 799 -3.93 -43.18 -12.31
CA TYR A 799 -2.49 -42.90 -12.14
C TYR A 799 -2.10 -41.42 -12.09
N THR A 800 -2.86 -40.52 -12.74
CA THR A 800 -2.53 -39.08 -12.85
C THR A 800 -3.76 -38.20 -12.66
N CYS A 801 -3.57 -36.92 -12.30
CA CYS A 801 -4.69 -35.98 -12.27
C CYS A 801 -5.35 -35.81 -13.65
N GLU A 802 -4.59 -35.97 -14.73
CA GLU A 802 -5.07 -35.81 -16.10
C GLU A 802 -5.93 -37.00 -16.57
N THR A 803 -5.50 -38.24 -16.30
CA THR A 803 -6.33 -39.44 -16.58
C THR A 803 -7.62 -39.44 -15.77
N ALA A 804 -7.57 -38.98 -14.52
CA ALA A 804 -8.75 -38.79 -13.68
C ALA A 804 -9.71 -37.71 -14.25
N GLY A 805 -9.17 -36.65 -14.85
CA GLY A 805 -9.94 -35.62 -15.55
C GLY A 805 -10.69 -36.16 -16.78
N TYR A 806 -10.05 -37.00 -17.60
CA TYR A 806 -10.72 -37.68 -18.71
C TYR A 806 -11.81 -38.65 -18.22
N PHE A 807 -11.53 -39.42 -17.15
CA PHE A 807 -12.50 -40.32 -16.53
C PHE A 807 -13.74 -39.58 -15.98
N TRP A 808 -13.56 -38.43 -15.34
CA TRP A 808 -14.67 -37.58 -14.91
C TRP A 808 -15.60 -37.23 -16.07
N LEU A 809 -15.07 -36.73 -17.18
CA LEU A 809 -15.88 -36.30 -18.33
C LEU A 809 -16.55 -37.48 -19.05
N LEU A 810 -15.76 -38.50 -19.43
CA LEU A 810 -16.21 -39.60 -20.29
C LEU A 810 -17.09 -40.61 -19.54
N HIS A 811 -16.84 -40.85 -18.25
CA HIS A 811 -17.45 -41.95 -17.51
C HIS A 811 -18.34 -41.53 -16.35
N VAL A 812 -18.02 -40.48 -15.60
CA VAL A 812 -18.82 -40.06 -14.45
C VAL A 812 -19.90 -39.06 -14.87
N TYR A 813 -19.52 -37.99 -15.55
CA TYR A 813 -20.41 -36.90 -15.96
C TYR A 813 -21.44 -37.37 -17.00
N SER A 814 -21.02 -38.13 -18.02
CA SER A 814 -21.90 -38.75 -19.01
C SER A 814 -23.00 -39.62 -18.37
N ARG A 815 -22.65 -40.45 -17.36
CA ARG A 815 -23.64 -41.26 -16.62
C ARG A 815 -24.60 -40.41 -15.78
N TRP A 816 -24.14 -39.28 -15.26
CA TRP A 816 -25.00 -38.33 -14.54
C TRP A 816 -25.98 -37.61 -15.47
N GLU A 817 -25.58 -37.24 -16.68
CA GLU A 817 -26.49 -36.67 -17.69
C GLU A 817 -27.57 -37.69 -18.11
N GLN A 818 -27.18 -38.96 -18.32
CA GLN A 818 -28.13 -40.05 -18.58
C GLN A 818 -29.12 -40.26 -17.41
N PHE A 819 -28.64 -40.21 -16.16
CA PHE A 819 -29.48 -40.27 -14.97
C PHE A 819 -30.48 -39.11 -14.91
N LEU A 820 -30.04 -37.87 -15.17
CA LEU A 820 -30.92 -36.70 -15.19
C LEU A 820 -31.98 -36.79 -16.29
N ALA A 821 -31.61 -37.27 -17.49
CA ALA A 821 -32.56 -37.49 -18.58
C ALA A 821 -33.62 -38.52 -18.20
N ALA A 822 -33.21 -39.69 -17.68
CA ALA A 822 -34.12 -40.74 -17.23
C ALA A 822 -35.04 -40.27 -16.09
N CYS A 823 -34.55 -39.42 -15.17
CA CYS A 823 -35.37 -38.82 -14.13
C CYS A 823 -36.39 -37.80 -14.68
N ALA A 824 -36.05 -37.05 -15.73
CA ALA A 824 -36.97 -36.10 -16.36
C ALA A 824 -38.08 -36.79 -17.18
N GLU A 825 -37.83 -37.97 -17.72
CA GLU A 825 -38.81 -38.78 -18.44
C GLU A 825 -39.79 -39.54 -17.52
N ASN A 826 -39.43 -39.73 -16.24
CA ASN A 826 -40.19 -40.56 -15.29
C ASN A 826 -41.46 -39.86 -14.77
N LYS A 827 -42.56 -40.04 -15.50
CA LYS A 827 -43.89 -39.46 -15.20
C LYS A 827 -44.69 -40.21 -14.13
N GLU A 828 -44.32 -41.44 -13.76
CA GLU A 828 -45.17 -42.30 -12.93
C GLU A 828 -45.07 -42.01 -11.42
N LYS A 829 -43.92 -41.50 -10.93
CA LYS A 829 -43.70 -41.21 -9.50
C LYS A 829 -42.89 -39.92 -9.26
N PRO A 830 -43.44 -38.74 -9.60
CA PRO A 830 -42.71 -37.47 -9.50
C PRO A 830 -42.27 -37.11 -8.08
N THR A 831 -43.05 -37.46 -7.05
CA THR A 831 -42.69 -37.22 -5.63
C THR A 831 -41.49 -38.05 -5.20
N PHE A 832 -41.47 -39.36 -5.52
CA PHE A 832 -40.32 -40.23 -5.24
C PHE A 832 -39.02 -39.72 -5.90
N VAL A 833 -39.13 -39.21 -7.14
CA VAL A 833 -37.99 -38.58 -7.81
C VAL A 833 -37.56 -37.32 -7.06
N GLN A 834 -38.47 -36.42 -6.68
CA GLN A 834 -38.13 -35.20 -5.93
C GLN A 834 -37.46 -35.51 -4.57
N ASP A 835 -37.98 -36.46 -3.80
CA ASP A 835 -37.48 -36.82 -2.47
C ASP A 835 -36.05 -37.38 -2.53
N HIS A 836 -35.75 -38.26 -3.49
CA HIS A 836 -34.43 -38.89 -3.61
C HIS A 836 -33.44 -38.12 -4.48
N MET A 837 -33.90 -37.29 -5.41
CA MET A 837 -33.04 -36.44 -6.25
C MET A 837 -32.16 -35.51 -5.39
N ARG A 838 -32.68 -35.03 -4.25
CA ARG A 838 -31.91 -34.20 -3.32
C ARG A 838 -30.65 -34.90 -2.80
N ALA A 839 -30.76 -36.15 -2.36
CA ALA A 839 -29.63 -36.95 -1.89
C ALA A 839 -28.67 -37.29 -3.05
N ALA A 840 -29.21 -37.62 -4.23
CA ALA A 840 -28.41 -37.89 -5.43
C ALA A 840 -27.59 -36.66 -5.87
N MET A 841 -28.17 -35.46 -5.80
CA MET A 841 -27.43 -34.20 -6.04
C MET A 841 -26.32 -33.96 -5.01
N GLY A 842 -26.51 -34.38 -3.75
CA GLY A 842 -25.47 -34.37 -2.72
C GLY A 842 -24.30 -35.29 -3.09
N CYS A 843 -24.58 -36.55 -3.43
CA CYS A 843 -23.56 -37.50 -3.91
C CYS A 843 -22.81 -36.99 -5.15
N PHE A 844 -23.52 -36.40 -6.12
CA PHE A 844 -22.88 -35.83 -7.31
C PHE A 844 -22.05 -34.59 -6.98
N ARG A 845 -22.46 -33.76 -6.00
CA ARG A 845 -21.62 -32.66 -5.50
C ARG A 845 -20.33 -33.19 -4.88
N HIS A 846 -20.38 -34.24 -4.05
CA HIS A 846 -19.18 -34.85 -3.47
C HIS A 846 -18.17 -35.24 -4.56
N LEU A 847 -18.62 -36.02 -5.55
CA LEU A 847 -17.78 -36.40 -6.69
C LEU A 847 -17.24 -35.18 -7.45
N LYS A 848 -18.08 -34.18 -7.73
CA LYS A 848 -17.66 -32.95 -8.40
C LYS A 848 -16.59 -32.19 -7.62
N THR A 849 -16.68 -32.13 -6.29
CA THR A 849 -15.67 -31.52 -5.42
C THR A 849 -14.35 -32.31 -5.47
N MET A 850 -14.41 -33.65 -5.40
CA MET A 850 -13.25 -34.55 -5.52
C MET A 850 -12.47 -34.31 -6.82
N PHE A 851 -13.15 -34.31 -7.98
CA PHE A 851 -12.49 -34.06 -9.27
C PHE A 851 -12.04 -32.60 -9.46
N GLN A 852 -12.72 -31.64 -8.85
CA GLN A 852 -12.25 -30.25 -8.82
C GLN A 852 -10.95 -30.12 -8.00
N GLU A 853 -10.84 -30.81 -6.86
CA GLU A 853 -9.60 -30.86 -6.07
C GLU A 853 -8.45 -31.52 -6.85
N LEU A 854 -8.72 -32.57 -7.63
CA LEU A 854 -7.70 -33.20 -8.50
C LEU A 854 -7.18 -32.26 -9.59
N GLU A 855 -8.04 -31.46 -10.25
CA GLU A 855 -7.60 -30.47 -11.23
C GLU A 855 -6.79 -29.34 -10.57
N GLU A 856 -7.15 -28.92 -9.35
CA GLU A 856 -6.31 -28.00 -8.54
C GLU A 856 -4.95 -28.63 -8.19
N CYS A 857 -4.91 -29.93 -7.89
CA CYS A 857 -3.68 -30.69 -7.61
C CYS A 857 -2.79 -30.92 -8.86
N ARG A 858 -3.33 -30.85 -10.09
CA ARG A 858 -2.60 -31.10 -11.35
C ARG A 858 -1.36 -30.22 -11.51
N ALA A 859 -1.38 -28.98 -11.02
CA ALA A 859 -0.22 -28.10 -11.06
C ALA A 859 0.98 -28.61 -10.24
N PHE A 860 0.74 -29.34 -9.15
CA PHE A 860 1.81 -29.90 -8.30
C PHE A 860 2.48 -31.11 -8.95
N GLU A 861 1.78 -31.79 -9.87
CA GLU A 861 2.32 -32.87 -10.70
C GLU A 861 3.23 -32.30 -11.81
N LEU A 862 2.83 -31.19 -12.44
CA LEU A 862 3.60 -30.52 -13.50
C LEU A 862 4.85 -29.79 -12.99
N LEU A 863 4.76 -29.13 -11.83
CA LEU A 863 5.87 -28.38 -11.24
C LEU A 863 6.81 -29.31 -10.47
N LYS A 864 8.10 -29.29 -10.80
CA LYS A 864 9.11 -30.18 -10.18
C LYS A 864 9.71 -29.60 -8.90
N SER A 865 10.03 -28.31 -8.88
CA SER A 865 10.62 -27.66 -7.71
C SER A 865 9.58 -27.41 -6.62
N THR A 866 9.96 -27.66 -5.37
CA THR A 866 9.17 -27.31 -4.19
C THR A 866 8.93 -25.80 -4.09
N ALA A 867 9.88 -24.98 -4.53
CA ALA A 867 9.73 -23.52 -4.59
C ALA A 867 8.63 -23.11 -5.59
N ASP A 868 8.63 -23.69 -6.80
CA ASP A 868 7.62 -23.39 -7.81
C ASP A 868 6.22 -23.83 -7.37
N ARG A 869 6.12 -24.99 -6.71
CA ARG A 869 4.87 -25.48 -6.10
C ARG A 869 4.34 -24.50 -5.04
N ALA A 870 5.21 -23.98 -4.16
CA ALA A 870 4.83 -22.98 -3.17
C ALA A 870 4.41 -21.65 -3.83
N ASN A 871 5.12 -21.22 -4.87
CA ASN A 871 4.80 -20.02 -5.65
C ASN A 871 3.44 -20.15 -6.35
N TYR A 872 3.13 -21.30 -6.94
CA TYR A 872 1.81 -21.58 -7.51
C TYR A 872 0.71 -21.53 -6.44
N LEU A 873 0.95 -22.16 -5.29
CA LEU A 873 -0.02 -22.17 -4.20
C LEU A 873 -0.33 -20.74 -3.74
N MET A 874 0.68 -19.91 -3.53
CA MET A 874 0.54 -18.51 -3.12
C MET A 874 -0.11 -17.62 -4.20
N THR A 875 0.23 -17.80 -5.47
CA THR A 875 -0.20 -16.90 -6.57
C THR A 875 -1.46 -17.33 -7.30
N LYS A 876 -1.88 -18.60 -7.19
CA LYS A 876 -3.04 -19.19 -7.89
C LYS A 876 -4.05 -19.82 -6.95
N GLN A 877 -3.64 -20.69 -6.03
CA GLN A 877 -4.57 -21.54 -5.28
C GLN A 877 -5.13 -20.88 -4.00
N ALA A 878 -4.28 -20.25 -3.19
CA ALA A 878 -4.70 -19.63 -1.94
C ALA A 878 -5.69 -18.49 -2.19
N LYS A 879 -6.72 -18.42 -1.34
CA LYS A 879 -7.73 -17.35 -1.34
C LYS A 879 -7.66 -16.49 -0.10
N ILE A 880 -7.20 -17.07 1.01
CA ILE A 880 -6.90 -16.34 2.24
C ILE A 880 -5.42 -16.55 2.52
N VAL A 881 -4.65 -15.46 2.44
CA VAL A 881 -3.21 -15.45 2.71
C VAL A 881 -2.97 -14.55 3.91
N ALA A 882 -2.27 -15.04 4.92
CA ALA A 882 -2.03 -14.31 6.16
C ALA A 882 -0.54 -14.23 6.52
N MET A 883 -0.13 -13.10 7.07
CA MET A 883 1.23 -12.86 7.54
C MET A 883 1.27 -11.76 8.60
N THR A 884 2.41 -11.62 9.28
CA THR A 884 2.67 -10.43 10.12
C THR A 884 3.03 -9.22 9.27
N CYS A 885 2.80 -8.01 9.78
CA CYS A 885 3.21 -6.75 9.14
C CYS A 885 4.73 -6.72 8.83
N THR A 886 5.55 -7.19 9.77
CA THR A 886 7.00 -7.35 9.63
C THR A 886 7.39 -8.27 8.47
N HIS A 887 6.66 -9.37 8.26
CA HIS A 887 6.90 -10.28 7.14
C HIS A 887 6.47 -9.67 5.79
N ALA A 888 5.36 -8.92 5.77
CA ALA A 888 4.93 -8.17 4.60
C ALA A 888 5.99 -7.14 4.16
N ALA A 889 6.62 -6.43 5.12
CA ALA A 889 7.73 -5.53 4.86
C ALA A 889 8.95 -6.25 4.29
N LEU A 890 9.45 -7.28 4.98
CA LEU A 890 10.62 -8.06 4.57
C LEU A 890 10.48 -8.77 3.21
N LYS A 891 9.24 -9.10 2.81
CA LYS A 891 8.97 -9.90 1.59
C LYS A 891 8.26 -9.15 0.47
N ARG A 892 8.09 -7.83 0.59
CA ARG A 892 7.47 -6.98 -0.46
C ARG A 892 8.05 -7.26 -1.85
N LYS A 893 9.38 -7.25 -1.99
CA LYS A 893 10.09 -7.43 -3.27
C LYS A 893 9.74 -8.78 -3.92
N ASP A 894 9.80 -9.87 -3.14
CA ASP A 894 9.40 -11.21 -3.58
C ASP A 894 7.93 -11.26 -4.03
N PHE A 895 6.99 -10.67 -3.28
CA PHE A 895 5.57 -10.65 -3.65
C PHE A 895 5.32 -9.93 -4.98
N LEU A 896 6.01 -8.81 -5.24
CA LEU A 896 5.90 -8.07 -6.49
C LEU A 896 6.51 -8.83 -7.67
N GLN A 897 7.67 -9.47 -7.49
CA GLN A 897 8.30 -10.32 -8.52
C GLN A 897 7.44 -11.53 -8.86
N LEU A 898 6.78 -12.14 -7.87
CA LEU A 898 5.86 -13.26 -8.05
C LEU A 898 4.47 -12.85 -8.58
N GLY A 899 4.21 -11.55 -8.75
CA GLY A 899 2.93 -11.04 -9.25
C GLY A 899 1.76 -11.36 -8.32
N PHE A 900 1.98 -11.28 -7.00
CA PHE A 900 0.93 -11.46 -6.00
C PHE A 900 -0.19 -10.43 -6.19
N LYS A 901 -1.44 -10.86 -6.00
CA LYS A 901 -2.65 -10.04 -6.14
C LYS A 901 -3.67 -10.43 -5.09
N TYR A 902 -4.35 -9.43 -4.54
CA TYR A 902 -5.46 -9.57 -3.61
C TYR A 902 -6.50 -8.47 -3.84
N ASP A 903 -7.74 -8.72 -3.42
CA ASP A 903 -8.87 -7.81 -3.60
C ASP A 903 -9.24 -7.13 -2.27
N ASN A 904 -9.21 -7.90 -1.18
CA ASN A 904 -9.62 -7.48 0.15
C ASN A 904 -8.40 -7.48 1.10
N LEU A 905 -8.30 -6.49 1.98
CA LEU A 905 -7.26 -6.38 3.02
C LEU A 905 -7.92 -6.31 4.39
N LEU A 906 -7.57 -7.23 5.29
CA LEU A 906 -8.02 -7.26 6.66
C LEU A 906 -6.81 -7.11 7.60
N MET A 907 -6.90 -6.17 8.54
CA MET A 907 -5.87 -5.94 9.56
C MET A 907 -6.46 -6.19 10.95
N GLU A 908 -5.83 -7.07 11.72
CA GLU A 908 -6.08 -7.22 13.16
C GLU A 908 -4.91 -6.61 13.95
N GLU A 909 -5.16 -6.20 15.19
CA GLU A 909 -4.19 -5.46 16.03
C GLU A 909 -3.69 -4.14 15.41
N SER A 910 -4.42 -3.54 14.47
CA SER A 910 -3.99 -2.36 13.69
C SER A 910 -3.59 -1.13 14.51
N ALA A 911 -4.00 -1.02 15.77
CA ALA A 911 -3.59 0.05 16.68
C ALA A 911 -2.19 -0.17 17.31
N GLN A 912 -1.57 -1.35 17.09
CA GLN A 912 -0.20 -1.69 17.49
C GLN A 912 0.76 -1.71 16.30
N ILE A 913 0.24 -1.78 15.07
CA ILE A 913 1.07 -1.79 13.85
C ILE A 913 1.56 -0.36 13.59
N LEU A 914 2.83 -0.20 13.23
CA LEU A 914 3.37 1.11 12.86
C LEU A 914 2.68 1.67 11.61
N GLU A 915 2.65 2.99 11.51
CA GLU A 915 1.98 3.73 10.43
C GLU A 915 2.50 3.28 9.04
N ILE A 916 3.83 3.21 8.87
CA ILE A 916 4.47 2.69 7.64
C ILE A 916 4.22 1.19 7.40
N GLU A 917 4.18 0.38 8.46
CA GLU A 917 3.90 -1.06 8.36
C GLU A 917 2.42 -1.36 8.05
N THR A 918 1.52 -0.41 8.34
CA THR A 918 0.12 -0.43 7.90
C THR A 918 0.02 -0.08 6.41
N PHE A 919 0.88 0.81 5.92
CA PHE A 919 0.91 1.23 4.52
C PHE A 919 1.49 0.17 3.57
N ILE A 920 2.58 -0.50 3.95
CA ILE A 920 3.28 -1.47 3.09
C ILE A 920 2.36 -2.58 2.53
N PRO A 921 1.48 -3.24 3.32
CA PRO A 921 0.51 -4.22 2.83
C PRO A 921 -0.36 -3.73 1.67
N MET A 922 -0.76 -2.45 1.68
CA MET A 922 -1.56 -1.84 0.62
C MET A 922 -0.83 -1.81 -0.74
N LEU A 923 0.50 -1.95 -0.73
CA LEU A 923 1.39 -1.83 -1.88
C LEU A 923 2.20 -3.11 -2.18
N LEU A 924 1.68 -4.28 -1.76
CA LEU A 924 2.19 -5.61 -2.14
C LEU A 924 1.77 -6.07 -3.54
N GLN A 925 1.02 -5.25 -4.28
CA GLN A 925 0.59 -5.54 -5.66
C GLN A 925 0.89 -4.37 -6.61
N ARG A 926 1.25 -4.70 -7.86
CA ARG A 926 1.40 -3.73 -8.94
C ARG A 926 0.06 -3.48 -9.64
N GLN A 927 -0.16 -2.24 -10.08
CA GLN A 927 -1.34 -1.87 -10.86
C GLN A 927 -1.30 -2.48 -12.27
N GLU A 928 -2.46 -2.65 -12.91
CA GLU A 928 -2.62 -3.33 -14.21
C GLU A 928 -1.73 -2.71 -15.33
N ASP A 929 -0.67 -3.41 -15.75
CA ASP A 929 0.18 -2.96 -16.86
C ASP A 929 -0.57 -3.11 -18.20
N ALA A 930 -0.99 -1.99 -18.78
CA ALA A 930 -1.49 -1.90 -20.14
C ALA A 930 -0.71 -0.82 -20.91
N ARG A 931 -0.61 -0.97 -22.24
CA ARG A 931 0.11 0.01 -23.07
C ARG A 931 -0.47 1.42 -22.95
N PRO A 932 0.35 2.49 -23.06
CA PRO A 932 -0.13 3.88 -22.97
C PRO A 932 -1.17 4.24 -24.05
N SER A 933 -1.05 3.60 -25.21
CA SER A 933 -2.01 3.64 -26.33
C SER A 933 -3.39 3.12 -25.93
N ILE A 934 -3.47 1.97 -25.25
CA ILE A 934 -4.71 1.33 -24.77
C ILE A 934 -5.24 2.08 -23.53
N ALA A 935 -4.36 2.51 -22.62
CA ALA A 935 -4.73 3.28 -21.44
C ALA A 935 -5.50 4.56 -21.77
N LYS A 936 -5.16 5.23 -22.88
CA LYS A 936 -5.89 6.40 -23.41
C LYS A 936 -7.39 6.14 -23.65
N LEU A 937 -7.81 4.89 -23.91
CA LEU A 937 -9.22 4.55 -24.16
C LEU A 937 -10.12 4.72 -22.92
N TYR A 938 -9.54 4.69 -21.72
CA TYR A 938 -10.27 4.85 -20.45
C TYR A 938 -9.69 5.91 -19.51
N ASN A 939 -8.48 6.42 -19.74
CA ASN A 939 -7.83 7.37 -18.83
C ASN A 939 -8.64 8.65 -18.59
N TRP A 940 -9.37 9.15 -19.60
CA TRP A 940 -10.22 10.34 -19.54
C TRP A 940 -11.29 10.29 -18.44
N ARG A 941 -11.69 9.10 -17.99
CA ARG A 941 -12.65 8.92 -16.88
C ARG A 941 -12.02 9.22 -15.52
N TYR A 942 -10.70 9.22 -15.44
CA TYR A 942 -9.90 9.37 -14.23
C TYR A 942 -9.07 10.66 -14.31
N ARG A 943 -8.99 11.42 -13.22
CA ARG A 943 -8.03 12.54 -13.15
C ARG A 943 -6.62 11.98 -13.08
N ASP A 944 -5.75 12.49 -13.95
CA ASP A 944 -4.30 12.29 -13.96
C ASP A 944 -3.84 10.82 -13.86
N LEU A 945 -4.48 9.94 -14.64
CA LEU A 945 -4.00 8.56 -14.84
C LEU A 945 -2.86 8.55 -15.87
N GLY A 946 -1.62 8.49 -15.38
CA GLY A 946 -0.41 8.30 -16.19
C GLY A 946 0.15 6.87 -16.13
N ASP A 947 1.06 6.56 -17.05
CA ASP A 947 1.67 5.24 -17.18
C ASP A 947 2.95 5.09 -16.33
N LEU A 948 3.17 3.89 -15.78
CA LEU A 948 4.37 3.53 -15.02
C LEU A 948 5.65 3.59 -15.88
N PRO A 949 6.84 3.85 -15.29
CA PRO A 949 8.12 3.81 -16.01
C PRO A 949 8.41 2.46 -16.67
N SER A 950 8.09 1.35 -16.00
CA SER A 950 8.22 -0.01 -16.55
C SER A 950 7.49 -0.19 -17.88
N VAL A 951 6.30 0.39 -18.03
CA VAL A 951 5.50 0.34 -19.27
C VAL A 951 6.15 1.13 -20.42
N LYS A 952 7.10 2.04 -20.12
CA LYS A 952 7.85 2.82 -21.12
C LYS A 952 9.24 2.22 -21.40
N GLU A 953 9.82 1.54 -20.43
CA GLU A 953 11.16 0.95 -20.49
C GLU A 953 11.17 -0.51 -20.99
N GLU A 954 10.14 -1.30 -20.66
CA GLU A 954 10.05 -2.69 -21.08
C GLU A 954 9.73 -2.84 -22.57
N ILE A 955 10.61 -3.53 -23.29
CA ILE A 955 10.56 -3.77 -24.74
C ILE A 955 9.22 -4.38 -25.20
N ILE A 956 8.52 -5.14 -24.35
CA ILE A 956 7.24 -5.79 -24.69
C ILE A 956 6.08 -4.80 -24.88
N PHE A 957 6.12 -3.63 -24.23
CA PHE A 957 5.11 -2.58 -24.42
C PHE A 957 5.42 -1.66 -25.61
N ASN A 958 6.67 -1.66 -26.08
CA ASN A 958 7.16 -0.84 -27.21
C ASN A 958 7.19 -1.60 -28.56
N ARG A 959 6.74 -2.86 -28.64
CA ARG A 959 6.69 -3.65 -29.90
C ARG A 959 5.28 -3.83 -30.43
N ALA A 960 5.07 -3.73 -31.74
CA ALA A 960 3.77 -3.97 -32.36
C ALA A 960 3.23 -5.39 -32.13
N ASN A 961 1.93 -5.56 -32.37
CA ASN A 961 1.30 -6.88 -32.42
C ASN A 961 1.54 -7.47 -33.80
N ALA A 962 2.31 -8.56 -33.88
CA ALA A 962 2.68 -9.19 -35.14
C ALA A 962 1.44 -9.68 -35.90
N GLY A 963 1.39 -9.38 -37.20
CA GLY A 963 0.24 -9.66 -38.08
C GLY A 963 -0.85 -8.58 -38.04
N PHE A 964 -0.77 -7.60 -37.14
CA PHE A 964 -1.74 -6.49 -37.05
C PHE A 964 -1.05 -5.15 -37.23
N ALA A 965 -1.64 -4.24 -38.02
CA ALA A 965 -1.11 -2.89 -38.19
C ALA A 965 -1.20 -2.08 -36.88
N TYR A 966 -2.26 -2.29 -36.09
CA TYR A 966 -2.55 -1.53 -34.87
C TYR A 966 -2.66 -2.42 -33.63
N ASP A 967 -2.28 -1.87 -32.48
CA ASP A 967 -2.37 -2.56 -31.19
C ASP A 967 -3.79 -2.58 -30.59
N TYR A 968 -4.64 -1.63 -30.98
CA TYR A 968 -6.07 -1.69 -30.73
C TYR A 968 -6.86 -1.22 -31.95
N GLN A 969 -8.02 -1.82 -32.20
CA GLN A 969 -8.86 -1.43 -33.32
C GLN A 969 -10.35 -1.68 -33.04
N LEU A 970 -11.19 -0.81 -33.59
CA LEU A 970 -12.62 -1.03 -33.72
C LEU A 970 -12.88 -1.64 -35.10
N VAL A 971 -13.58 -2.76 -35.16
CA VAL A 971 -13.98 -3.45 -36.38
C VAL A 971 -15.49 -3.29 -36.53
N ASP A 972 -15.94 -2.62 -37.59
CA ASP A 972 -17.37 -2.54 -37.90
C ASP A 972 -17.88 -3.87 -38.45
N VAL A 973 -19.01 -4.33 -37.92
CA VAL A 973 -19.66 -5.58 -38.33
C VAL A 973 -21.06 -5.28 -38.85
N PRO A 974 -21.26 -5.25 -40.19
CA PRO A 974 -22.57 -5.04 -40.81
C PRO A 974 -23.49 -6.26 -40.61
N ASP A 975 -24.72 -6.21 -41.16
CA ASP A 975 -25.66 -7.33 -41.08
C ASP A 975 -25.11 -8.55 -41.87
N TYR A 976 -24.93 -9.68 -41.19
CA TYR A 976 -24.47 -10.93 -41.77
C TYR A 976 -25.67 -11.78 -42.20
N LEU A 977 -25.70 -12.26 -43.45
CA LEU A 977 -26.85 -12.97 -44.03
C LEU A 977 -28.19 -12.22 -43.85
N GLY A 978 -28.15 -10.89 -43.87
CA GLY A 978 -29.33 -10.03 -43.66
C GLY A 978 -29.80 -9.93 -42.20
N LYS A 979 -29.00 -10.37 -41.22
CA LYS A 979 -29.31 -10.36 -39.79
C LYS A 979 -28.25 -9.59 -38.98
N GLY A 980 -28.72 -8.85 -37.97
CA GLY A 980 -27.87 -8.18 -36.97
C GLY A 980 -28.02 -8.85 -35.61
N GLU A 981 -28.48 -8.12 -34.59
CA GLU A 981 -28.82 -8.73 -33.30
C GLU A 981 -30.02 -9.68 -33.43
N THR A 982 -29.84 -10.91 -32.92
CA THR A 982 -30.86 -11.97 -32.82
C THR A 982 -31.15 -12.29 -31.35
N THR A 983 -32.35 -12.82 -31.09
CA THR A 983 -32.81 -13.22 -29.75
C THR A 983 -33.61 -14.52 -29.87
N PRO A 984 -32.97 -15.71 -29.85
CA PRO A 984 -33.68 -16.99 -29.95
C PRO A 984 -34.53 -17.29 -28.70
N SER A 985 -34.23 -16.65 -27.57
CA SER A 985 -35.10 -16.60 -26.40
C SER A 985 -35.13 -15.16 -25.83
N PRO A 986 -36.17 -14.80 -25.04
CA PRO A 986 -36.27 -13.46 -24.47
C PRO A 986 -35.02 -13.07 -23.66
N TRP A 987 -34.52 -11.85 -23.88
CA TRP A 987 -33.32 -11.28 -23.24
C TRP A 987 -31.98 -11.97 -23.57
N PHE A 988 -31.99 -12.97 -24.45
CA PHE A 988 -30.81 -13.75 -24.83
C PHE A 988 -30.19 -13.22 -26.13
N TYR A 989 -29.58 -12.03 -26.05
CA TYR A 989 -29.02 -11.34 -27.20
C TYR A 989 -27.77 -12.03 -27.77
N GLN A 990 -27.75 -12.15 -29.10
CA GLN A 990 -26.70 -12.75 -29.92
C GLN A 990 -26.48 -11.94 -31.21
N ASN A 991 -25.32 -12.11 -31.85
CA ASN A 991 -24.98 -11.59 -33.17
C ASN A 991 -24.05 -12.61 -33.86
N GLU A 992 -24.58 -13.32 -34.87
CA GLU A 992 -23.88 -14.38 -35.60
C GLU A 992 -22.66 -13.85 -36.36
N GLY A 993 -22.76 -12.67 -36.98
CA GLY A 993 -21.65 -12.05 -37.71
C GLY A 993 -20.49 -11.67 -36.80
N GLU A 994 -20.76 -11.06 -35.64
CA GLU A 994 -19.71 -10.77 -34.66
C GLU A 994 -19.07 -12.06 -34.10
N ALA A 995 -19.86 -13.12 -33.89
CA ALA A 995 -19.35 -14.37 -33.34
C ALA A 995 -18.41 -15.10 -34.32
N GLU A 996 -18.80 -15.23 -35.60
CA GLU A 996 -17.94 -15.81 -36.64
C GLU A 996 -16.67 -14.98 -36.84
N TYR A 997 -16.76 -13.64 -36.94
CA TYR A 997 -15.58 -12.78 -37.13
C TYR A 997 -14.58 -12.90 -35.97
N VAL A 998 -15.06 -12.83 -34.72
CA VAL A 998 -14.20 -12.98 -33.52
C VAL A 998 -13.47 -14.33 -33.50
N VAL A 999 -14.13 -15.41 -33.91
CA VAL A 999 -13.52 -16.75 -33.96
C VAL A 999 -12.54 -16.88 -35.13
N SER A 1000 -12.83 -16.30 -36.29
CA SER A 1000 -11.86 -16.21 -37.40
C SER A 1000 -10.58 -15.47 -36.98
N VAL A 1001 -10.68 -14.34 -36.29
CA VAL A 1001 -9.50 -13.59 -35.80
C VAL A 1001 -8.75 -14.36 -34.71
N TYR A 1002 -9.45 -15.15 -33.88
CA TYR A 1002 -8.82 -16.08 -32.95
C TYR A 1002 -8.02 -17.19 -33.68
N ILE A 1003 -8.58 -17.80 -34.71
CA ILE A 1003 -7.92 -18.81 -35.55
C ILE A 1003 -6.68 -18.22 -36.23
N TYR A 1004 -6.77 -17.01 -36.79
CA TYR A 1004 -5.65 -16.28 -37.38
C TYR A 1004 -4.50 -16.06 -36.38
N LEU A 1005 -4.78 -15.55 -35.18
CA LEU A 1005 -3.79 -15.42 -34.10
C LEU A 1005 -3.10 -16.76 -33.78
N ARG A 1006 -3.87 -17.85 -33.72
CA ARG A 1006 -3.34 -19.21 -33.47
C ARG A 1006 -2.51 -19.74 -34.64
N LEU A 1007 -2.82 -19.39 -35.88
CA LEU A 1007 -2.02 -19.73 -37.06
C LEU A 1007 -0.66 -19.01 -37.05
N LEU A 1008 -0.63 -17.72 -36.69
CA LEU A 1008 0.62 -16.96 -36.46
C LEU A 1008 1.47 -17.48 -35.28
N GLY A 1009 0.89 -18.34 -34.42
CA GLY A 1009 1.59 -18.96 -33.30
C GLY A 1009 1.35 -18.31 -31.94
N TYR A 1010 0.46 -17.33 -31.82
CA TYR A 1010 0.12 -16.72 -30.53
C TYR A 1010 -0.43 -17.78 -29.55
N PRO A 1011 0.08 -17.88 -28.32
CA PRO A 1011 -0.32 -18.94 -27.38
C PRO A 1011 -1.75 -18.74 -26.85
N ALA A 1012 -2.57 -19.79 -26.90
CA ALA A 1012 -4.01 -19.74 -26.61
C ALA A 1012 -4.34 -19.23 -25.18
N ASN A 1013 -3.47 -19.49 -24.21
CA ASN A 1013 -3.61 -19.02 -22.82
C ASN A 1013 -3.46 -17.49 -22.67
N LYS A 1014 -2.85 -16.80 -23.64
CA LYS A 1014 -2.68 -15.34 -23.65
C LYS A 1014 -3.80 -14.56 -24.36
N ILE A 1015 -4.78 -15.28 -24.93
CA ILE A 1015 -5.93 -14.68 -25.63
C ILE A 1015 -7.20 -15.00 -24.84
N SER A 1016 -8.01 -13.99 -24.55
CA SER A 1016 -9.36 -14.15 -23.99
C SER A 1016 -10.40 -13.46 -24.86
N ILE A 1017 -11.59 -14.07 -24.95
CA ILE A 1017 -12.74 -13.52 -25.68
C ILE A 1017 -13.79 -13.04 -24.69
N LEU A 1018 -14.16 -11.76 -24.79
CA LEU A 1018 -15.12 -11.09 -23.93
C LEU A 1018 -16.35 -10.65 -24.73
N THR A 1019 -17.49 -10.59 -24.05
CA THR A 1019 -18.71 -10.04 -24.63
C THR A 1019 -19.59 -9.41 -23.56
N THR A 1020 -20.51 -8.53 -23.96
CA THR A 1020 -21.48 -7.90 -23.08
C THR A 1020 -22.60 -8.86 -22.64
N TYR A 1021 -22.99 -9.85 -23.48
CA TYR A 1021 -24.18 -10.69 -23.22
C TYR A 1021 -23.86 -12.18 -23.06
N ASN A 1022 -24.55 -12.85 -22.13
CA ASN A 1022 -24.38 -14.29 -21.89
C ASN A 1022 -24.89 -15.16 -23.06
N GLY A 1023 -25.84 -14.65 -23.86
CA GLY A 1023 -26.30 -15.31 -25.09
C GLY A 1023 -25.18 -15.41 -26.13
N GLN A 1024 -24.51 -14.28 -26.41
CA GLN A 1024 -23.35 -14.23 -27.29
C GLN A 1024 -22.18 -15.08 -26.79
N LYS A 1025 -21.92 -15.09 -25.48
CA LYS A 1025 -20.86 -15.93 -24.88
C LYS A 1025 -21.07 -17.43 -25.20
N LEU A 1026 -22.31 -17.89 -25.19
CA LEU A 1026 -22.64 -19.28 -25.53
C LEU A 1026 -22.54 -19.52 -27.04
N LEU A 1027 -22.96 -18.57 -27.88
CA LEU A 1027 -22.78 -18.64 -29.33
C LEU A 1027 -21.30 -18.72 -29.73
N ILE A 1028 -20.45 -17.84 -29.18
CA ILE A 1028 -19.00 -17.84 -29.46
C ILE A 1028 -18.37 -19.19 -29.10
N ARG A 1029 -18.77 -19.81 -27.98
CA ARG A 1029 -18.28 -21.16 -27.60
C ARG A 1029 -18.71 -22.24 -28.58
N ASP A 1030 -19.95 -22.17 -29.06
CA ASP A 1030 -20.50 -23.09 -30.06
C ASP A 1030 -19.77 -22.92 -31.41
N VAL A 1031 -19.56 -21.68 -31.87
CA VAL A 1031 -18.77 -21.38 -33.08
C VAL A 1031 -17.32 -21.86 -32.94
N ILE A 1032 -16.66 -21.64 -31.79
CA ILE A 1032 -15.31 -22.19 -31.51
C ILE A 1032 -15.32 -23.71 -31.64
N ASN A 1033 -16.28 -24.39 -31.01
CA ASN A 1033 -16.34 -25.86 -31.08
C ASN A 1033 -16.50 -26.30 -32.54
N ARG A 1034 -17.42 -25.71 -33.31
CA ARG A 1034 -17.65 -26.08 -34.72
C ARG A 1034 -16.47 -25.76 -35.64
N ARG A 1035 -15.82 -24.60 -35.47
CA ARG A 1035 -14.77 -24.08 -36.37
C ARG A 1035 -13.35 -24.51 -36.00
N CYS A 1036 -13.08 -24.86 -34.74
CA CYS A 1036 -11.74 -25.25 -34.29
C CYS A 1036 -11.52 -26.77 -34.29
N ILE A 1037 -12.57 -27.61 -34.28
CA ILE A 1037 -12.46 -29.08 -34.40
C ILE A 1037 -11.60 -29.53 -35.62
N PRO A 1038 -11.64 -28.89 -36.80
CA PRO A 1038 -10.78 -29.28 -37.94
C PRO A 1038 -9.27 -29.05 -37.75
N TYR A 1039 -8.84 -28.42 -36.65
CA TYR A 1039 -7.45 -28.01 -36.45
C TYR A 1039 -6.90 -28.52 -35.11
N ASP A 1040 -6.27 -29.70 -35.11
CA ASP A 1040 -5.77 -30.38 -33.88
C ASP A 1040 -4.83 -29.53 -33.00
N PHE A 1041 -4.18 -28.50 -33.56
CA PHE A 1041 -3.30 -27.58 -32.82
C PHE A 1041 -3.99 -26.30 -32.32
N ILE A 1042 -5.26 -26.06 -32.65
CA ILE A 1042 -6.03 -24.88 -32.22
C ILE A 1042 -6.84 -25.22 -30.95
N GLY A 1043 -6.12 -25.30 -29.84
CA GLY A 1043 -6.74 -25.40 -28.51
C GLY A 1043 -7.65 -24.19 -28.19
N PRO A 1044 -8.55 -24.32 -27.19
CA PRO A 1044 -9.49 -23.27 -26.83
C PRO A 1044 -8.80 -22.04 -26.22
N PRO A 1045 -9.38 -20.83 -26.36
CA PRO A 1045 -8.85 -19.62 -25.73
C PRO A 1045 -8.91 -19.73 -24.19
N SER A 1046 -8.02 -18.99 -23.52
CA SER A 1046 -7.90 -18.94 -22.05
C SER A 1046 -9.25 -18.78 -21.32
N LYS A 1047 -10.13 -17.91 -21.85
CA LYS A 1047 -11.48 -17.73 -21.33
C LYS A 1047 -12.42 -17.17 -22.40
N VAL A 1048 -13.65 -17.69 -22.44
CA VAL A 1048 -14.80 -17.05 -23.12
C VAL A 1048 -15.85 -16.72 -22.07
N THR A 1049 -16.06 -15.44 -21.78
CA THR A 1049 -16.94 -14.99 -20.68
C THR A 1049 -17.54 -13.60 -20.94
N THR A 1050 -18.49 -13.17 -20.09
CA THR A 1050 -19.00 -11.80 -20.12
C THR A 1050 -18.06 -10.82 -19.43
N VAL A 1051 -18.06 -9.55 -19.86
CA VAL A 1051 -17.26 -8.45 -19.26
C VAL A 1051 -17.44 -8.38 -17.74
N ASP A 1052 -18.69 -8.36 -17.26
CA ASP A 1052 -19.02 -8.34 -15.82
C ASP A 1052 -18.40 -9.52 -15.04
N LYS A 1053 -18.18 -10.68 -15.67
CA LYS A 1053 -17.55 -11.88 -15.06
C LYS A 1053 -16.03 -11.95 -15.26
N PHE A 1054 -15.44 -10.90 -15.82
CA PHE A 1054 -14.00 -10.76 -16.04
C PHE A 1054 -13.41 -9.53 -15.32
N GLN A 1055 -14.19 -8.87 -14.47
CA GLN A 1055 -13.72 -7.80 -13.59
C GLN A 1055 -12.59 -8.33 -12.67
N GLY A 1056 -11.56 -7.50 -12.46
CA GLY A 1056 -10.33 -7.87 -11.73
C GLY A 1056 -9.36 -8.82 -12.47
N GLN A 1057 -9.73 -9.31 -13.66
CA GLN A 1057 -8.88 -10.15 -14.51
C GLN A 1057 -8.40 -9.37 -15.73
N GLN A 1058 -7.26 -9.76 -16.29
CA GLN A 1058 -6.64 -9.18 -17.48
C GLN A 1058 -6.00 -10.30 -18.31
N ASN A 1059 -5.84 -10.09 -19.62
CA ASN A 1059 -5.00 -10.94 -20.46
C ASN A 1059 -4.19 -10.09 -21.46
N ASP A 1060 -3.19 -10.68 -22.10
CA ASP A 1060 -2.34 -9.94 -23.02
C ASP A 1060 -3.12 -9.48 -24.26
N PHE A 1061 -3.99 -10.34 -24.80
CA PHE A 1061 -4.87 -10.05 -25.95
C PHE A 1061 -6.34 -10.28 -25.62
N ILE A 1062 -7.19 -9.29 -25.94
CA ILE A 1062 -8.65 -9.34 -25.78
C ILE A 1062 -9.36 -9.14 -27.12
N LEU A 1063 -10.26 -10.06 -27.45
CA LEU A 1063 -11.26 -9.90 -28.51
C LEU A 1063 -12.61 -9.61 -27.84
N LEU A 1064 -13.25 -8.48 -28.17
CA LEU A 1064 -14.45 -7.99 -27.49
C LEU A 1064 -15.63 -7.84 -28.46
N SER A 1065 -16.73 -8.57 -28.23
CA SER A 1065 -17.98 -8.45 -29.00
C SER A 1065 -19.05 -7.67 -28.24
N LEU A 1066 -19.59 -6.60 -28.84
CA LEU A 1066 -20.60 -5.71 -28.20
C LEU A 1066 -22.05 -6.10 -28.50
N VAL A 1067 -22.28 -6.95 -29.51
CA VAL A 1067 -23.53 -7.65 -29.89
C VAL A 1067 -24.64 -6.77 -30.45
N ARG A 1068 -24.84 -5.59 -29.89
CA ARG A 1068 -26.04 -4.78 -30.17
C ARG A 1068 -25.95 -4.07 -31.51
N THR A 1069 -27.07 -4.08 -32.21
CA THR A 1069 -27.26 -3.40 -33.50
C THR A 1069 -28.47 -2.46 -33.52
N ARG A 1070 -29.39 -2.57 -32.54
CA ARG A 1070 -30.61 -1.72 -32.44
C ARG A 1070 -30.53 -0.67 -31.34
N PHE A 1071 -30.05 -1.05 -30.16
CA PHE A 1071 -29.95 -0.17 -28.99
C PHE A 1071 -28.71 -0.52 -28.17
N VAL A 1072 -27.94 0.47 -27.73
CA VAL A 1072 -26.67 0.33 -26.98
C VAL A 1072 -26.78 -0.61 -25.76
N GLY A 1073 -27.96 -0.65 -25.12
CA GLY A 1073 -28.23 -1.53 -23.98
C GLY A 1073 -27.42 -1.15 -22.74
N HIS A 1074 -27.06 -2.15 -21.93
CA HIS A 1074 -26.42 -1.91 -20.63
C HIS A 1074 -24.97 -1.41 -20.71
N LEU A 1075 -24.36 -1.37 -21.91
CA LEU A 1075 -23.03 -0.79 -22.12
C LEU A 1075 -23.04 0.75 -22.07
N ARG A 1076 -24.23 1.38 -22.06
CA ARG A 1076 -24.39 2.83 -21.80
C ARG A 1076 -23.86 3.24 -20.41
N ASP A 1077 -23.75 2.31 -19.47
CA ASP A 1077 -23.02 2.55 -18.22
C ASP A 1077 -21.51 2.65 -18.51
N VAL A 1078 -20.98 3.87 -18.37
CA VAL A 1078 -19.55 4.19 -18.57
C VAL A 1078 -18.63 3.30 -17.73
N ARG A 1079 -19.08 2.80 -16.57
CA ARG A 1079 -18.28 1.85 -15.77
C ARG A 1079 -18.06 0.54 -16.52
N ARG A 1080 -19.10 0.00 -17.17
CA ARG A 1080 -18.99 -1.22 -18.00
C ARG A 1080 -18.14 -0.99 -19.25
N LEU A 1081 -18.22 0.18 -19.87
CA LEU A 1081 -17.32 0.56 -20.97
C LEU A 1081 -15.86 0.53 -20.51
N VAL A 1082 -15.55 1.23 -19.41
CA VAL A 1082 -14.19 1.29 -18.85
C VAL A 1082 -13.69 -0.09 -18.45
N VAL A 1083 -14.53 -0.90 -17.77
CA VAL A 1083 -14.21 -2.29 -17.41
C VAL A 1083 -13.99 -3.16 -18.64
N ALA A 1084 -14.64 -2.91 -19.77
CA ALA A 1084 -14.39 -3.65 -21.02
C ALA A 1084 -13.06 -3.25 -21.69
N MET A 1085 -12.75 -1.94 -21.71
CA MET A 1085 -11.55 -1.39 -22.37
C MET A 1085 -10.25 -1.64 -21.59
N SER A 1086 -10.33 -1.89 -20.27
CA SER A 1086 -9.13 -2.06 -19.42
C SER A 1086 -8.63 -3.51 -19.27
N ARG A 1087 -9.17 -4.48 -20.04
CA ARG A 1087 -8.85 -5.92 -19.85
C ARG A 1087 -7.64 -6.41 -20.65
N ALA A 1088 -7.16 -5.60 -21.59
CA ALA A 1088 -6.06 -5.92 -22.49
C ALA A 1088 -4.76 -5.26 -22.03
N ARG A 1089 -3.67 -6.03 -21.97
CA ARG A 1089 -2.33 -5.49 -21.69
C ARG A 1089 -1.61 -5.03 -22.95
N LEU A 1090 -1.67 -5.82 -24.02
CA LEU A 1090 -0.90 -5.63 -25.27
C LEU A 1090 -1.77 -5.44 -26.51
N GLY A 1091 -2.97 -6.03 -26.58
CA GLY A 1091 -3.86 -5.81 -27.73
C GLY A 1091 -5.36 -5.94 -27.47
N LEU A 1092 -6.15 -5.03 -28.06
CA LEU A 1092 -7.59 -4.91 -27.87
C LEU A 1092 -8.34 -4.73 -29.19
N TYR A 1093 -9.08 -5.75 -29.62
CA TYR A 1093 -9.87 -5.70 -30.87
C TYR A 1093 -11.37 -5.77 -30.54
N VAL A 1094 -12.12 -4.74 -30.95
CA VAL A 1094 -13.52 -4.52 -30.56
C VAL A 1094 -14.42 -4.66 -31.78
N PHE A 1095 -15.34 -5.62 -31.77
CA PHE A 1095 -16.27 -5.93 -32.85
C PHE A 1095 -17.66 -5.42 -32.48
N CYS A 1096 -18.25 -4.56 -33.31
CA CYS A 1096 -19.59 -4.00 -33.07
C CYS A 1096 -20.19 -3.35 -34.33
N ARG A 1097 -21.44 -2.89 -34.24
CA ARG A 1097 -22.02 -1.95 -35.22
C ARG A 1097 -21.60 -0.50 -34.91
N ARG A 1098 -20.62 0.02 -35.64
CA ARG A 1098 -20.08 1.39 -35.52
C ARG A 1098 -21.19 2.43 -35.40
N SER A 1099 -22.13 2.42 -36.35
CA SER A 1099 -23.20 3.42 -36.49
C SER A 1099 -24.12 3.53 -35.26
N LEU A 1100 -24.23 2.49 -34.44
CA LEU A 1100 -25.00 2.51 -33.19
C LEU A 1100 -24.23 3.18 -32.04
N PHE A 1101 -22.96 2.83 -31.86
CA PHE A 1101 -22.16 3.27 -30.71
C PHE A 1101 -21.56 4.68 -30.91
N GLU A 1102 -21.28 5.08 -32.15
CA GLU A 1102 -20.82 6.44 -32.51
C GLU A 1102 -21.83 7.54 -32.12
N GLN A 1103 -23.13 7.21 -32.10
CA GLN A 1103 -24.21 8.13 -31.74
C GLN A 1103 -24.42 8.27 -30.21
N CYS A 1104 -23.77 7.45 -29.37
CA CYS A 1104 -23.99 7.45 -27.92
C CYS A 1104 -23.09 8.50 -27.22
N TYR A 1105 -23.68 9.60 -26.75
CA TYR A 1105 -22.97 10.70 -26.10
C TYR A 1105 -22.04 10.25 -24.95
N GLU A 1106 -22.50 9.35 -24.09
CA GLU A 1106 -21.75 8.89 -22.91
C GLU A 1106 -20.52 8.04 -23.26
N LEU A 1107 -20.47 7.46 -24.47
CA LEU A 1107 -19.36 6.62 -24.92
C LEU A 1107 -18.38 7.39 -25.84
N GLN A 1108 -18.73 8.61 -26.25
CA GLN A 1108 -17.95 9.40 -27.21
C GLN A 1108 -16.46 9.57 -26.84
N PRO A 1109 -16.05 9.82 -25.58
CA PRO A 1109 -14.63 10.05 -25.29
C PRO A 1109 -13.73 8.84 -25.63
N THR A 1110 -14.24 7.61 -25.46
CA THR A 1110 -13.55 6.38 -25.92
C THR A 1110 -13.72 6.18 -27.42
N PHE A 1111 -14.94 6.30 -27.95
CA PHE A 1111 -15.20 6.02 -29.36
C PHE A 1111 -14.54 7.04 -30.31
N GLN A 1112 -14.38 8.31 -29.92
CA GLN A 1112 -13.58 9.30 -30.65
C GLN A 1112 -12.09 8.95 -30.76
N LEU A 1113 -11.56 8.09 -29.88
CA LEU A 1113 -10.20 7.58 -29.99
C LEU A 1113 -10.14 6.34 -30.88
N LEU A 1114 -11.10 5.43 -30.73
CA LEU A 1114 -11.25 4.24 -31.58
C LEU A 1114 -11.44 4.63 -33.07
N LEU A 1115 -12.27 5.63 -33.35
CA LEU A 1115 -12.59 6.13 -34.69
C LEU A 1115 -11.47 6.96 -35.36
N LYS A 1116 -10.32 7.16 -34.70
CA LYS A 1116 -9.12 7.72 -35.35
C LYS A 1116 -8.36 6.70 -36.19
N ARG A 1117 -8.63 5.41 -35.98
CA ARG A 1117 -8.05 4.29 -36.72
C ARG A 1117 -9.09 3.75 -37.72
N PRO A 1118 -8.68 3.00 -38.76
CA PRO A 1118 -9.63 2.38 -39.70
C PRO A 1118 -10.63 1.48 -38.97
N ASP A 1119 -11.86 1.42 -39.49
CA ASP A 1119 -12.96 0.57 -39.01
C ASP A 1119 -12.98 -0.83 -39.66
N HIS A 1120 -12.14 -1.05 -40.67
CA HIS A 1120 -11.83 -2.36 -41.23
C HIS A 1120 -10.56 -2.93 -40.59
N LEU A 1121 -10.57 -4.22 -40.24
CA LEU A 1121 -9.43 -4.88 -39.59
C LEU A 1121 -8.17 -4.79 -40.46
N ALA A 1122 -7.11 -4.20 -39.91
CA ALA A 1122 -5.87 -3.92 -40.64
C ALA A 1122 -4.78 -4.96 -40.30
N LEU A 1123 -4.52 -5.88 -41.22
CA LEU A 1123 -3.54 -6.96 -41.08
C LEU A 1123 -2.22 -6.64 -41.80
N ASN A 1124 -1.11 -7.16 -41.28
CA ASN A 1124 0.21 -7.07 -41.92
C ASN A 1124 0.62 -8.47 -42.42
N MET A 1125 0.45 -8.69 -43.72
CA MET A 1125 0.53 -10.04 -44.31
C MET A 1125 1.95 -10.61 -44.37
N ASN A 1126 2.99 -9.80 -44.15
CA ASN A 1126 4.38 -10.26 -44.10
C ASN A 1126 4.81 -10.80 -42.73
N GLU A 1127 4.06 -10.51 -41.66
CA GLU A 1127 4.40 -10.92 -40.28
C GLU A 1127 3.78 -12.28 -39.96
N ILE A 1128 4.27 -13.36 -40.58
CA ILE A 1128 3.75 -14.74 -40.46
C ILE A 1128 4.09 -15.46 -39.13
N THR A 1129 4.62 -14.74 -38.14
CA THR A 1129 4.99 -15.29 -36.82
C THR A 1129 4.51 -14.37 -35.70
N SER A 1130 4.32 -14.91 -34.49
CA SER A 1130 3.89 -14.14 -33.30
C SER A 1130 4.93 -13.16 -32.75
N TYR A 1131 6.01 -12.87 -33.47
CA TYR A 1131 7.11 -12.00 -33.08
C TYR A 1131 7.38 -10.95 -34.16
N THR A 1132 7.51 -9.68 -33.73
CA THR A 1132 7.96 -8.58 -34.59
C THR A 1132 8.95 -7.69 -33.83
N VAL A 1133 9.79 -6.99 -34.59
CA VAL A 1133 10.75 -5.98 -34.11
C VAL A 1133 10.19 -4.56 -34.31
N ARG A 1134 9.08 -4.42 -35.04
CA ARG A 1134 8.38 -3.16 -35.32
C ARG A 1134 7.89 -2.47 -34.04
N ASP A 1135 7.97 -1.14 -34.02
CA ASP A 1135 7.49 -0.30 -32.92
C ASP A 1135 5.93 -0.24 -32.92
N VAL A 1136 5.30 0.01 -31.77
CA VAL A 1136 3.81 0.06 -31.66
C VAL A 1136 3.20 1.15 -32.52
N GLU A 1137 3.86 2.31 -32.61
CA GLU A 1137 3.34 3.46 -33.34
C GLU A 1137 3.67 3.41 -34.85
N ASP A 1138 4.44 2.41 -35.31
CA ASP A 1138 4.67 2.12 -36.73
C ASP A 1138 3.64 1.10 -37.26
N PRO A 1139 2.67 1.50 -38.11
CA PRO A 1139 1.69 0.58 -38.69
C PRO A 1139 2.27 -0.36 -39.75
N GLY A 1140 3.54 -0.19 -40.13
CA GLY A 1140 4.21 -0.88 -41.22
C GLY A 1140 4.08 -0.15 -42.56
N PRO A 1141 4.80 -0.60 -43.60
CA PRO A 1141 4.78 0.07 -44.90
C PRO A 1141 3.40 -0.06 -45.55
N ILE A 1142 2.87 1.04 -46.11
CA ILE A 1142 1.49 1.14 -46.61
C ILE A 1142 1.12 0.01 -47.61
N HIS A 1143 2.08 -0.47 -48.40
CA HIS A 1143 1.87 -1.56 -49.37
C HIS A 1143 1.65 -2.96 -48.75
N HIS A 1144 1.88 -3.13 -47.44
CA HIS A 1144 1.75 -4.40 -46.72
C HIS A 1144 0.53 -4.46 -45.78
N ILE A 1145 -0.17 -3.34 -45.61
CA ILE A 1145 -1.37 -3.25 -44.78
C ILE A 1145 -2.58 -3.69 -45.60
N HIS A 1146 -3.14 -4.85 -45.26
CA HIS A 1146 -4.36 -5.38 -45.86
C HIS A 1146 -5.57 -5.03 -44.99
N LEU A 1147 -6.52 -4.27 -45.54
CA LEU A 1147 -7.79 -3.98 -44.87
C LEU A 1147 -8.81 -5.06 -45.22
N VAL A 1148 -9.28 -5.80 -44.21
CA VAL A 1148 -10.25 -6.88 -44.40
C VAL A 1148 -11.68 -6.31 -44.53
N SER A 1149 -12.29 -6.56 -45.67
CA SER A 1149 -13.64 -6.11 -46.05
C SER A 1149 -14.75 -6.84 -45.29
N GLY A 1150 -14.55 -8.11 -44.92
CA GLY A 1150 -15.55 -8.91 -44.21
C GLY A 1150 -15.13 -10.34 -43.86
N ILE A 1151 -16.09 -11.10 -43.33
CA ILE A 1151 -15.89 -12.45 -42.76
C ILE A 1151 -15.42 -13.46 -43.81
N GLU A 1152 -15.94 -13.38 -45.05
CA GLU A 1152 -15.59 -14.29 -46.14
C GLU A 1152 -14.13 -14.13 -46.59
N GLU A 1153 -13.64 -12.89 -46.67
CA GLU A 1153 -12.24 -12.59 -46.97
C GLU A 1153 -11.32 -13.03 -45.82
N MET A 1154 -11.73 -12.80 -44.57
CA MET A 1154 -11.01 -13.30 -43.40
C MET A 1154 -10.86 -14.84 -43.42
N ALA A 1155 -11.90 -15.57 -43.83
CA ALA A 1155 -11.85 -17.01 -43.99
C ALA A 1155 -10.87 -17.43 -45.11
N SER A 1156 -10.90 -16.75 -46.27
CA SER A 1156 -9.95 -17.00 -47.37
C SER A 1156 -8.48 -16.79 -46.95
N ILE A 1157 -8.21 -15.76 -46.14
CA ILE A 1157 -6.87 -15.51 -45.58
C ILE A 1157 -6.44 -16.65 -44.65
N ILE A 1158 -7.34 -17.12 -43.79
CA ILE A 1158 -7.10 -18.23 -42.86
C ILE A 1158 -6.80 -19.53 -43.63
N ASP A 1159 -7.59 -19.86 -44.64
CA ASP A 1159 -7.39 -21.05 -45.46
C ASP A 1159 -6.07 -21.01 -46.24
N SER A 1160 -5.69 -19.84 -46.77
CA SER A 1160 -4.41 -19.64 -47.45
C SER A 1160 -3.21 -19.87 -46.51
N LEU A 1161 -3.22 -19.25 -45.32
CA LEU A 1161 -2.17 -19.42 -44.30
C LEU A 1161 -2.13 -20.84 -43.75
N TYR A 1162 -3.27 -21.51 -43.63
CA TYR A 1162 -3.34 -22.90 -43.20
C TYR A 1162 -2.74 -23.86 -44.25
N GLN A 1163 -3.01 -23.67 -45.54
CA GLN A 1163 -2.41 -24.44 -46.62
C GLN A 1163 -0.88 -24.22 -46.69
N GLU A 1164 -0.40 -23.00 -46.49
CA GLU A 1164 1.03 -22.68 -46.43
C GLU A 1164 1.71 -23.38 -45.22
N LYS A 1165 1.07 -23.33 -44.05
CA LYS A 1165 1.56 -23.98 -42.83
C LYS A 1165 1.60 -25.51 -42.93
N LEU A 1166 0.58 -26.12 -43.56
CA LEU A 1166 0.58 -27.54 -43.91
C LEU A 1166 1.74 -27.89 -44.84
N ARG A 1167 1.96 -27.12 -45.92
CA ARG A 1167 3.11 -27.35 -46.84
C ARG A 1167 4.43 -27.31 -46.08
N HIS A 1168 4.62 -26.38 -45.14
CA HIS A 1168 5.81 -26.33 -44.30
C HIS A 1168 5.96 -27.54 -43.35
N GLN A 1169 4.89 -28.04 -42.74
CA GLN A 1169 4.94 -29.26 -41.92
C GLN A 1169 5.26 -30.51 -42.75
N PHE A 1170 4.70 -30.65 -43.95
CA PHE A 1170 5.02 -31.76 -44.86
C PHE A 1170 6.50 -31.75 -45.30
N HIS A 1171 7.11 -30.58 -45.49
CA HIS A 1171 8.53 -30.47 -45.83
C HIS A 1171 9.46 -30.75 -44.63
N GLN A 1172 9.03 -30.52 -43.39
CA GLN A 1172 9.85 -30.81 -42.20
C GLN A 1172 9.78 -32.28 -41.74
N ASN A 1173 8.68 -32.98 -42.00
CA ASN A 1173 8.50 -34.40 -41.61
C ASN A 1173 8.93 -35.40 -42.71
N GLY A 1174 9.64 -34.93 -43.74
CA GLY A 1174 9.91 -35.62 -45.01
C GLY A 1174 10.90 -36.81 -45.08
N PRO A 1175 11.56 -37.31 -44.01
CA PRO A 1175 12.44 -38.48 -44.15
C PRO A 1175 12.15 -39.66 -43.20
N TYR A 1176 10.93 -39.82 -42.65
CA TYR A 1176 10.61 -40.92 -41.71
C TYR A 1176 9.44 -41.85 -42.08
N PHE A 1177 8.73 -41.61 -43.19
CA PHE A 1177 7.66 -42.49 -43.68
C PHE A 1177 7.91 -42.96 -45.13
N SER A 1178 8.89 -43.84 -45.31
CA SER A 1178 9.15 -44.50 -46.59
C SER A 1178 9.69 -45.94 -46.47
N HIS A 1179 9.16 -46.72 -45.53
CA HIS A 1179 9.28 -48.18 -45.53
C HIS A 1179 8.05 -48.83 -44.88
N LEU A 1180 7.08 -49.18 -45.71
CA LEU A 1180 6.11 -50.28 -45.53
C LEU A 1180 5.34 -50.40 -46.85
N GLU A 1181 5.59 -51.45 -47.62
CA GLU A 1181 4.90 -51.71 -48.89
C GLU A 1181 3.44 -52.15 -48.66
N PRO A 1182 2.53 -51.90 -49.61
CA PRO A 1182 1.11 -52.21 -49.45
C PRO A 1182 0.80 -53.68 -49.74
N SER A 1183 -0.15 -54.24 -49.01
CA SER A 1183 -0.85 -55.47 -49.43
C SER A 1183 -2.15 -55.12 -50.15
N GLU A 1184 -2.48 -55.93 -51.15
CA GLU A 1184 -3.46 -55.65 -52.20
C GLU A 1184 -4.91 -55.55 -51.67
N ASN A 1185 -5.75 -54.73 -52.32
CA ASN A 1185 -6.88 -55.25 -53.09
C ASN A 1185 -7.59 -54.21 -53.98
N THR A 1186 -7.90 -54.67 -55.19
CA THR A 1186 -8.99 -54.25 -56.11
C THR A 1186 -9.08 -52.79 -56.58
N ASP A 1187 -8.54 -52.57 -57.78
CA ASP A 1187 -9.28 -52.15 -59.00
C ASP A 1187 -10.58 -51.35 -58.86
N GLU A 1188 -10.68 -50.21 -59.57
CA GLU A 1188 -11.44 -50.18 -60.84
C GLU A 1188 -11.23 -48.92 -61.73
N VAL A 1189 -11.17 -49.16 -63.06
CA VAL A 1189 -11.46 -48.26 -64.21
C VAL A 1189 -10.49 -47.11 -64.60
N GLN A 1190 -9.53 -47.53 -65.43
CA GLN A 1190 -8.89 -46.93 -66.62
C GLN A 1190 -9.51 -45.69 -67.33
N ASN A 1191 -8.65 -44.75 -67.78
CA ASN A 1191 -8.44 -44.29 -69.19
C ASN A 1191 -7.77 -42.88 -69.25
N MET A 1192 -6.94 -42.47 -70.22
CA MET A 1192 -6.10 -43.15 -71.26
C MET A 1192 -5.12 -42.10 -71.89
N GLN A 1193 -4.04 -42.55 -72.56
CA GLN A 1193 -3.14 -41.80 -73.49
C GLN A 1193 -2.13 -40.78 -72.85
N GLN A 1194 -0.79 -40.93 -72.94
CA GLN A 1194 0.16 -40.86 -74.09
C GLN A 1194 0.35 -39.43 -74.65
N THR A 1195 1.53 -38.89 -74.97
CA THR A 1195 2.97 -39.32 -75.06
C THR A 1195 3.88 -38.08 -74.80
N GLU A 1196 5.22 -38.08 -74.66
CA GLU A 1196 6.31 -38.55 -75.57
C GLU A 1196 7.72 -38.47 -74.91
N ASP A 1197 8.76 -39.03 -75.55
CA ASP A 1197 10.10 -39.40 -75.00
C ASP A 1197 11.18 -38.30 -74.88
N THR A 1198 12.26 -38.52 -74.08
CA THR A 1198 13.65 -38.79 -74.58
C THR A 1198 14.77 -38.89 -73.50
N ASP A 1199 15.14 -40.14 -73.15
CA ASP A 1199 16.46 -40.83 -73.14
C ASP A 1199 17.85 -40.18 -72.75
N MET A 1200 18.77 -41.08 -72.29
CA MET A 1200 20.26 -41.12 -72.35
C MET A 1200 21.17 -40.94 -71.09
N ARG A 1201 21.57 -42.11 -70.51
CA ARG A 1201 22.94 -42.62 -70.17
C ARG A 1201 23.90 -41.91 -69.16
N GLU A 1202 24.34 -42.57 -68.06
CA GLU A 1202 25.53 -43.48 -67.85
C GLU A 1202 26.92 -42.77 -67.77
N GLN A 1203 27.97 -43.13 -67.00
CA GLN A 1203 28.31 -44.27 -66.10
C GLN A 1203 29.54 -43.96 -65.16
N THR A 1204 29.62 -44.60 -63.98
CA THR A 1204 30.80 -45.12 -63.17
C THR A 1204 32.17 -44.38 -63.01
N VAL A 1205 32.65 -44.09 -61.78
CA VAL A 1205 33.63 -44.82 -60.88
C VAL A 1205 35.14 -44.50 -61.07
N ASP A 1206 35.84 -44.07 -59.99
CA ASP A 1206 37.11 -44.69 -59.50
C ASP A 1206 37.57 -44.20 -58.09
N THR A 1207 38.74 -44.65 -57.59
CA THR A 1207 39.02 -44.95 -56.16
C THR A 1207 40.22 -44.13 -55.51
N PRO A 1208 41.01 -44.55 -54.47
CA PRO A 1208 41.52 -43.68 -53.35
C PRO A 1208 43.05 -43.31 -53.48
N PRO A 1209 43.92 -42.96 -52.46
CA PRO A 1209 43.81 -42.95 -50.96
C PRO A 1209 44.60 -41.88 -50.12
N GLU A 1210 44.51 -42.00 -48.76
CA GLU A 1210 45.53 -41.68 -47.70
C GLU A 1210 46.04 -40.21 -47.45
N SER A 1211 46.48 -39.76 -46.24
CA SER A 1211 46.59 -40.36 -44.88
C SER A 1211 46.80 -39.33 -43.73
N LYS A 1212 46.45 -39.74 -42.48
CA LYS A 1212 47.05 -39.45 -41.12
C LYS A 1212 47.28 -37.99 -40.64
N GLY A 1213 47.20 -37.64 -39.35
CA GLY A 1213 46.90 -38.31 -38.05
C GLY A 1213 46.94 -37.22 -36.95
N THR A 1214 46.83 -37.39 -35.63
CA THR A 1214 46.64 -38.50 -34.65
C THR A 1214 46.39 -37.81 -33.27
N THR A 1215 45.88 -38.35 -32.16
CA THR A 1215 45.67 -39.74 -31.67
C THR A 1215 44.60 -39.76 -30.53
N THR A 1216 43.88 -40.89 -30.41
CA THR A 1216 43.26 -41.55 -29.22
C THR A 1216 42.53 -40.79 -28.08
N VAL A 1217 41.28 -41.10 -27.65
CA VAL A 1217 40.60 -42.41 -27.29
C VAL A 1217 40.98 -42.84 -25.85
N ASP A 1218 40.08 -43.20 -24.92
CA ASP A 1218 39.11 -44.32 -25.02
C ASP A 1218 37.80 -44.22 -24.19
N ASN A 1219 36.90 -45.21 -24.39
CA ASN A 1219 35.47 -45.20 -24.02
C ASN A 1219 34.95 -46.62 -23.65
N HIS A 1220 33.91 -46.76 -22.81
CA HIS A 1220 32.94 -47.91 -22.81
C HIS A 1220 33.49 -49.35 -22.48
N VAL A 1221 32.75 -50.47 -22.29
CA VAL A 1221 31.32 -50.83 -21.96
C VAL A 1221 31.20 -52.28 -21.41
N ALA A 1222 30.30 -52.46 -20.41
CA ALA A 1222 29.36 -53.56 -20.04
C ALA A 1222 29.59 -55.10 -20.19
N GLY A 1223 28.81 -55.84 -19.37
CA GLY A 1223 28.46 -57.29 -19.42
C GLY A 1223 28.83 -58.07 -18.13
N ASP A 1224 28.03 -59.00 -17.56
CA ASP A 1224 26.62 -59.38 -17.79
C ASP A 1224 26.09 -60.27 -16.61
N MET A 1225 24.78 -60.19 -16.29
CA MET A 1225 23.92 -61.17 -15.56
C MET A 1225 24.12 -61.58 -14.04
N PRO A 1226 23.11 -62.25 -13.38
CA PRO A 1226 22.74 -62.12 -11.93
C PRO A 1226 23.04 -63.41 -11.08
N PRO A 1227 22.42 -63.76 -9.90
CA PRO A 1227 21.36 -63.13 -9.06
C PRO A 1227 21.51 -63.21 -7.50
N GLU A 1228 20.42 -62.84 -6.79
CA GLU A 1228 19.93 -63.32 -5.47
C GLU A 1228 20.58 -62.91 -4.12
N ASN A 1229 19.69 -62.50 -3.18
CA ASN A 1229 19.75 -62.62 -1.70
C ASN A 1229 20.91 -61.90 -0.95
N SER A 1230 20.79 -61.40 0.29
CA SER A 1230 19.67 -61.21 1.24
C SER A 1230 20.17 -60.32 2.42
N VAL A 1231 19.26 -59.68 3.18
CA VAL A 1231 19.17 -59.69 4.68
C VAL A 1231 20.52 -59.84 5.44
N GLU A 1232 21.02 -58.95 6.32
CA GLU A 1232 20.40 -58.39 7.56
C GLU A 1232 21.31 -57.28 8.18
N ASP A 1233 20.68 -56.30 8.84
CA ASP A 1233 20.94 -55.69 10.17
C ASP A 1233 22.32 -55.30 10.78
N VAL A 1234 22.29 -54.11 11.43
CA VAL A 1234 22.58 -53.81 12.87
C VAL A 1234 23.70 -54.63 13.55
N THR A 1235 24.81 -54.08 14.08
CA THR A 1235 24.98 -53.12 15.20
C THR A 1235 26.30 -52.33 15.03
N MET A 1236 26.43 -51.03 15.37
CA MET A 1236 26.57 -50.45 16.72
C MET A 1236 27.64 -51.05 17.65
N VAL A 1237 28.25 -50.14 18.43
CA VAL A 1237 29.01 -50.28 19.70
C VAL A 1237 30.53 -50.00 19.63
N ASP A 1238 30.90 -48.80 20.11
CA ASP A 1238 31.92 -48.46 21.12
C ASP A 1238 33.06 -49.46 21.39
N ASN A 1239 34.32 -49.05 21.56
CA ASN A 1239 34.69 -48.31 22.78
C ASN A 1239 36.06 -47.61 22.78
N SER A 1240 36.03 -46.46 23.45
CA SER A 1240 37.03 -45.86 24.35
C SER A 1240 38.48 -46.40 24.48
N ALA A 1241 39.41 -45.44 24.34
CA ALA A 1241 40.43 -45.05 25.34
C ALA A 1241 41.73 -45.87 25.55
N GLY A 1242 42.81 -45.13 25.84
CA GLY A 1242 44.18 -45.60 26.12
C GLY A 1242 45.22 -44.79 25.34
N VAL A 1243 45.48 -43.51 25.66
CA VAL A 1243 46.44 -43.08 26.69
C VAL A 1243 47.81 -43.77 26.60
N ALA A 1244 48.82 -43.09 26.02
CA ALA A 1244 50.17 -43.00 26.59
C ALA A 1244 51.05 -41.97 25.86
N ASN A 1245 51.76 -41.17 26.65
CA ASN A 1245 52.70 -40.10 26.28
C ASN A 1245 53.86 -40.51 25.37
N GLY A 1246 54.42 -39.55 24.61
CA GLY A 1246 55.64 -39.75 23.83
C GLY A 1246 56.18 -38.52 23.09
N SER A 1247 56.53 -37.45 23.80
CA SER A 1247 57.44 -36.39 23.32
C SER A 1247 58.81 -36.54 24.02
N PRO A 1248 59.90 -35.85 23.59
CA PRO A 1248 60.05 -34.87 22.50
C PRO A 1248 61.25 -35.18 21.55
N THR A 1249 61.49 -34.33 20.53
CA THR A 1249 62.70 -33.45 20.42
C THR A 1249 62.80 -32.69 19.09
N SER A 1250 63.14 -31.39 19.22
CA SER A 1250 64.02 -30.58 18.35
C SER A 1250 63.74 -30.32 16.86
N ASN A 1251 63.48 -29.02 16.63
CA ASN A 1251 64.18 -28.12 15.69
C ASN A 1251 63.54 -27.72 14.34
N GLU A 1252 63.14 -26.44 14.35
CA GLU A 1252 63.58 -25.36 13.44
C GLU A 1252 63.25 -25.41 11.93
N GLY A 1253 62.68 -24.30 11.44
CA GLY A 1253 63.10 -23.77 10.14
C GLY A 1253 61.99 -23.38 9.16
N GLN A 1254 61.38 -22.22 9.39
CA GLN A 1254 60.86 -21.27 8.39
C GLN A 1254 60.81 -21.69 6.90
N VAL A 1255 59.61 -21.61 6.31
CA VAL A 1255 59.26 -20.54 5.34
C VAL A 1255 57.88 -20.00 5.72
#